data_AF-I1DTA7-F1
#
_entry.id   AF-I1DTA7-F1
#
_cell.length_a   1.000
_cell.length_b   1.000
_cell.length_c   1.000
_cell.angle_alpha   90.00
_cell.angle_beta   90.00
_cell.angle_gamma   90.00
#
_symmetry.space_group_name_H-M   'P 1'
#
loop_
_entity.id
_entity.type
_entity.pdbx_description
1 polymer ?
#
loop_
_entity_poly.entity_id
_entity_poly.type
_entity_poly.pdbx_seq_one_letter_code
_entity_poly.pdbx_strand_id
1 'polypeptide(L)'
;MNIKPDRPLQVGDWQYLPEQDKLVQFDAAGKIAVTADLDNLSQKVANYFIVNVGKLITKDELLQDVWGIRDVSDGRVTRVIRVLRVALGDDTREPTYIETIPKRGYRFIAPVTEIAKAEQVEESEQAAQVAVNVTRRRYWPTVAALAAVFTLFIGALTWWLWPKAVDDTEKSIPLLRYKPVTALDGLEFYHNMSDDERYLVYSYASPDNENVTVLMLEDLQQHKRIQLTEDSYSSFGAAFSPDGRYIAYQRLLKDTICEIRLVEMDLVSFTPISDSVLTECGRAAVSSRLSWSPNGAFLVYPDMPGGEKQMSIHLLSLASKSVERITIPPVSSFGDYSARFSRKGDRIAFLRESAGSAQIWLMDLSTRETNLLTKIADSFPGNIDWGLDDSYIIYPSSSVSLSKVKLNGEAEIIAYTDESSNEIQLTKSGSVVATVGSFSSINLRKLANRINNNELLNEKVFSSNRNETYVETSPVNSGPLAVLSRRTGLPQVWLMFADGTQRQLTHFSEVERIRSLMFSPDGTKLLIQMNQKILVYSMNSFLNEIKGNTGAVIGTASWRSDGEGIYFPEVNNGKWQIIEASIADVTERRTISVEKELYLPSHDGDYVFWRDSNTKKFYIQRKGLEPELLQFTLPETQIAFKFQVTADGIYFSKLISELDYGLFYYNLAKHSVEPVVEKMRLSRFSVTADQKYVYLLDYELGDLDVAILPNVIESL
;
A
#
# COMPACT_ATOMS: atom_id res chain seq x y z
N MET A 1 3.27 2.36 30.22
CA MET A 1 2.61 1.20 30.84
C MET A 1 2.73 0.03 29.88
N ASN A 2 3.09 -1.17 30.36
CA ASN A 2 3.02 -2.37 29.54
C ASN A 2 1.55 -2.75 29.41
N ILE A 3 0.93 -2.47 28.26
CA ILE A 3 -0.49 -2.75 27.99
C ILE A 3 -0.71 -4.25 27.70
N LYS A 4 0.37 -5.01 27.52
CA LYS A 4 0.38 -6.41 27.13
C LYS A 4 0.32 -7.34 28.36
N PRO A 5 -0.61 -8.30 28.43
CA PRO A 5 -0.57 -9.36 29.43
C PRO A 5 0.66 -10.27 29.23
N ASP A 6 1.37 -10.59 30.31
CA ASP A 6 2.61 -11.39 30.24
C ASP A 6 2.37 -12.91 30.38
N ARG A 7 1.11 -13.34 30.59
CA ARG A 7 0.72 -14.73 30.87
C ARG A 7 -0.45 -15.17 30.01
N PRO A 8 -0.57 -16.47 29.68
CA PRO A 8 -1.73 -16.97 28.95
C PRO A 8 -3.00 -16.84 29.79
N LEU A 9 -4.04 -16.26 29.19
CA LEU A 9 -5.31 -15.98 29.86
C LEU A 9 -6.47 -16.57 29.05
N GLN A 10 -7.43 -17.20 29.73
CA GLN A 10 -8.74 -17.50 29.15
C GLN A 10 -9.60 -16.24 29.24
N VAL A 11 -10.15 -15.79 28.12
CA VAL A 11 -10.94 -14.55 27.93
C VAL A 11 -12.28 -14.92 27.27
N GLY A 12 -13.30 -15.23 28.06
CA GLY A 12 -14.54 -15.82 27.54
C GLY A 12 -14.25 -17.12 26.79
N ASP A 13 -14.67 -17.22 25.53
CA ASP A 13 -14.40 -18.37 24.66
C ASP A 13 -13.02 -18.34 24.01
N TRP A 14 -12.26 -17.26 24.20
CA TRP A 14 -10.93 -17.05 23.62
C TRP A 14 -9.82 -17.34 24.63
N GLN A 15 -8.62 -17.61 24.13
CA GLN A 15 -7.39 -17.68 24.91
C GLN A 15 -6.39 -16.65 24.38
N TYR A 16 -5.87 -15.80 25.24
CA TYR A 16 -4.80 -14.87 24.93
C TYR A 16 -3.44 -15.58 25.06
N LEU A 17 -2.63 -15.51 24.00
CA LEU A 17 -1.26 -16.05 23.96
C LEU A 17 -0.23 -14.91 23.96
N PRO A 18 0.48 -14.67 25.08
CA PRO A 18 1.45 -13.56 25.19
C PRO A 18 2.58 -13.63 24.18
N GLU A 19 3.08 -14.82 23.87
CA GLU A 19 4.20 -15.01 22.95
C GLU A 19 3.85 -14.55 21.53
N GLN A 20 2.58 -14.67 21.13
CA GLN A 20 2.08 -14.30 19.81
C GLN A 20 1.35 -12.95 19.80
N ASP A 21 0.99 -12.42 20.97
CA ASP A 21 0.13 -11.23 21.15
C ASP A 21 -1.21 -11.36 20.41
N LYS A 22 -1.87 -12.51 20.57
CA LYS A 22 -3.12 -12.85 19.87
C LYS A 22 -4.14 -13.52 20.77
N LEU A 23 -5.42 -13.30 20.46
CA LEU A 23 -6.56 -14.08 20.97
C LEU A 23 -6.86 -15.22 20.00
N VAL A 24 -6.97 -16.45 20.51
CA VAL A 24 -7.22 -17.66 19.71
C VAL A 24 -8.31 -18.52 20.35
N GLN A 25 -8.98 -19.34 19.55
CA GLN A 25 -9.84 -20.43 20.01
C GLN A 25 -9.20 -21.76 19.61
N PHE A 26 -9.28 -22.74 20.50
CA PHE A 26 -8.77 -24.08 20.25
C PHE A 26 -9.91 -25.04 19.85
N ASP A 27 -9.64 -25.97 18.95
CA ASP A 27 -10.54 -27.09 18.68
C ASP A 27 -10.48 -28.16 19.78
N ALA A 28 -11.35 -29.17 19.68
CA ALA A 28 -11.38 -30.30 20.61
C ALA A 28 -10.08 -31.14 20.64
N ALA A 29 -9.19 -30.95 19.66
CA ALA A 29 -7.89 -31.62 19.57
C ALA A 29 -6.74 -30.75 20.13
N GLY A 30 -7.03 -29.56 20.67
CA GLY A 30 -6.04 -28.65 21.24
C GLY A 30 -5.21 -27.88 20.20
N LYS A 31 -5.67 -27.79 18.94
CA LYS A 31 -5.05 -26.95 17.91
C LYS A 31 -5.80 -25.63 17.76
N ILE A 32 -5.08 -24.58 17.38
CA ILE A 32 -5.69 -23.27 17.10
C ILE A 32 -6.65 -23.42 15.92
N ALA A 33 -7.95 -23.25 16.19
CA ALA A 33 -9.03 -23.33 15.21
C ALA A 33 -9.31 -21.96 14.59
N VAL A 34 -9.32 -20.92 15.41
CA VAL A 34 -9.63 -19.54 15.02
C VAL A 34 -8.67 -18.59 15.71
N THR A 35 -8.17 -17.59 15.00
CA THR A 35 -7.42 -16.46 15.57
C THR A 35 -8.22 -15.19 15.34
N ALA A 36 -8.34 -14.35 16.35
CA ALA A 36 -9.05 -13.07 16.24
C ALA A 36 -8.32 -12.18 15.21
N ASP A 37 -9.03 -11.79 14.15
CA ASP A 37 -8.50 -10.93 13.10
C ASP A 37 -8.50 -9.47 13.57
N LEU A 38 -7.45 -9.11 14.30
CA LEU A 38 -7.23 -7.78 14.86
C LEU A 38 -5.97 -7.15 14.28
N ASP A 39 -6.09 -5.91 13.78
CA ASP A 39 -4.95 -5.05 13.48
C ASP A 39 -4.18 -4.70 14.77
N ASN A 40 -2.98 -4.11 14.62
CA ASN A 40 -2.11 -3.80 15.76
C ASN A 40 -2.78 -2.89 16.79
N LEU A 41 -3.64 -1.97 16.35
CA LEU A 41 -4.30 -1.01 17.23
C LEU A 41 -5.44 -1.66 17.99
N SER A 42 -6.28 -2.42 17.31
CA SER A 42 -7.38 -3.18 17.89
C SER A 42 -6.86 -4.23 18.87
N GLN A 43 -5.74 -4.89 18.54
CA GLN A 43 -5.06 -5.80 19.47
C GLN A 43 -4.59 -5.07 20.74
N LYS A 44 -4.02 -3.87 20.63
CA LYS A 44 -3.67 -3.06 21.81
C LYS A 44 -4.88 -2.70 22.65
N VAL A 45 -6.00 -2.32 22.02
CA VAL A 45 -7.25 -2.03 22.74
C VAL A 45 -7.81 -3.29 23.42
N ALA A 46 -7.77 -4.45 22.77
CA ALA A 46 -8.12 -5.73 23.38
C ALA A 46 -7.27 -6.00 24.63
N ASN A 47 -5.95 -5.85 24.51
CA ASN A 47 -5.02 -6.04 25.62
C ASN A 47 -5.31 -5.07 26.76
N TYR A 48 -5.58 -3.80 26.45
CA TYR A 48 -5.95 -2.79 27.45
C TYR A 48 -7.26 -3.16 28.17
N PHE A 49 -8.26 -3.66 27.45
CA PHE A 49 -9.51 -4.16 28.05
C PHE A 49 -9.30 -5.40 28.93
N ILE A 50 -8.46 -6.35 28.50
CA ILE A 50 -8.15 -7.57 29.26
C ILE A 50 -7.48 -7.22 30.59
N VAL A 51 -6.52 -6.28 30.57
CA VAL A 51 -5.82 -5.80 31.77
C VAL A 51 -6.75 -5.00 32.70
N ASN A 52 -7.78 -4.35 32.16
CA ASN A 52 -8.73 -3.52 32.89
C ASN A 52 -10.14 -4.15 32.96
N VAL A 53 -10.23 -5.48 32.98
CA VAL A 53 -11.52 -6.20 32.99
C VAL A 53 -12.46 -5.69 34.09
N GLY A 54 -13.73 -5.47 33.75
CA GLY A 54 -14.76 -4.98 34.66
C GLY A 54 -14.71 -3.47 34.96
N LYS A 55 -13.61 -2.76 34.63
CA LYS A 55 -13.51 -1.30 34.81
C LYS A 55 -14.27 -0.58 33.69
N LEU A 56 -14.99 0.48 34.04
CA LEU A 56 -15.46 1.45 33.05
C LEU A 56 -14.27 2.25 32.54
N ILE A 57 -14.02 2.17 31.24
CA ILE A 57 -12.97 2.92 30.56
C ILE A 57 -13.65 3.99 29.70
N THR A 58 -13.29 5.25 29.93
CA THR A 58 -13.82 6.36 29.14
C THR A 58 -13.17 6.41 27.75
N LYS A 59 -13.81 7.13 26.82
CA LYS A 59 -13.22 7.36 25.50
C LYS A 59 -11.88 8.09 25.61
N ASP A 60 -11.80 9.09 26.50
CA ASP A 60 -10.57 9.86 26.76
C ASP A 60 -9.46 8.99 27.37
N GLU A 61 -9.80 8.07 28.29
CA GLU A 61 -8.85 7.10 28.85
C GLU A 61 -8.32 6.17 27.75
N LEU A 62 -9.19 5.67 26.87
CA LEU A 62 -8.77 4.87 25.72
C LEU A 62 -7.82 5.66 24.82
N LEU A 63 -8.22 6.85 24.37
CA LEU A 63 -7.42 7.72 23.50
C LEU A 63 -6.06 8.04 24.14
N GLN A 64 -6.03 8.39 25.42
CA GLN A 64 -4.79 8.72 26.11
C GLN A 64 -3.89 7.49 26.29
N ASP A 65 -4.43 6.38 26.82
CA ASP A 65 -3.59 5.28 27.29
C ASP A 65 -3.21 4.30 26.17
N VAL A 66 -4.04 4.19 25.12
CA VAL A 66 -3.77 3.30 23.99
C VAL A 66 -3.22 4.05 22.78
N TRP A 67 -3.72 5.25 22.49
CA TRP A 67 -3.27 6.05 21.33
C TRP A 67 -2.24 7.13 21.70
N GLY A 68 -2.14 7.56 22.96
CA GLY A 68 -1.19 8.60 23.39
C GLY A 68 -1.61 10.02 23.03
N ILE A 69 -2.90 10.26 22.74
CA ILE A 69 -3.45 11.54 22.25
C ILE A 69 -4.76 11.87 22.99
N ARG A 70 -5.07 13.15 23.19
CA ARG A 70 -6.27 13.60 23.94
C ARG A 70 -7.41 14.15 23.08
N ASP A 71 -7.11 14.77 21.94
CA ASP A 71 -8.12 15.43 21.12
C ASP A 71 -8.23 14.78 19.73
N VAL A 72 -9.12 13.79 19.60
CA VAL A 72 -9.44 13.09 18.35
C VAL A 72 -10.95 12.92 18.26
N SER A 73 -11.48 12.69 17.05
CA SER A 73 -12.91 12.39 16.90
C SER A 73 -13.27 11.06 17.57
N ASP A 74 -14.42 11.05 18.26
CA ASP A 74 -15.06 9.87 18.87
C ASP A 74 -15.21 8.66 17.91
N GLY A 75 -15.12 8.91 16.60
CA GLY A 75 -15.25 7.92 15.53
C GLY A 75 -14.19 6.82 15.60
N ARG A 76 -12.95 7.14 15.99
CA ARG A 76 -11.84 6.16 16.01
C ARG A 76 -12.02 5.09 17.08
N VAL A 77 -12.40 5.50 18.29
CA VAL A 77 -12.74 4.57 19.37
C VAL A 77 -13.91 3.70 18.94
N THR A 78 -14.94 4.30 18.36
CA THR A 78 -16.15 3.58 17.92
C THR A 78 -15.83 2.54 16.84
N ARG A 79 -14.94 2.86 15.88
CA ARG A 79 -14.48 1.93 14.84
C ARG A 79 -13.70 0.76 15.42
N VAL A 80 -12.76 1.00 16.33
CA VAL A 80 -11.97 -0.08 16.94
C VAL A 80 -12.85 -0.97 17.82
N ILE A 81 -13.80 -0.41 18.58
CA ILE A 81 -14.78 -1.21 19.31
C ILE A 81 -15.62 -2.06 18.36
N ARG A 82 -16.02 -1.53 17.19
CA ARG A 82 -16.74 -2.32 16.18
C ARG A 82 -15.89 -3.48 15.66
N VAL A 83 -14.62 -3.25 15.33
CA VAL A 83 -13.70 -4.31 14.89
C VAL A 83 -13.55 -5.38 15.96
N LEU A 84 -13.34 -4.97 17.21
CA LEU A 84 -13.24 -5.89 18.34
C LEU A 84 -14.51 -6.72 18.53
N ARG A 85 -15.69 -6.09 18.44
CA ARG A 85 -16.96 -6.83 18.55
C ARG A 85 -17.12 -7.86 17.43
N VAL A 86 -16.79 -7.50 16.19
CA VAL A 86 -16.84 -8.45 15.07
C VAL A 86 -15.88 -9.62 15.30
N ALA A 87 -14.64 -9.34 15.70
CA ALA A 87 -13.64 -10.36 15.93
C ALA A 87 -13.99 -11.31 17.08
N LEU A 88 -14.65 -10.80 18.13
CA LEU A 88 -15.08 -11.58 19.29
C LEU A 88 -16.46 -12.25 19.12
N GLY A 89 -17.20 -11.94 18.04
CA GLY A 89 -18.57 -12.38 17.85
C GLY A 89 -19.58 -11.71 18.80
N ASP A 90 -19.31 -10.49 19.27
CA ASP A 90 -20.07 -9.75 20.28
C ASP A 90 -21.20 -8.90 19.67
N ASP A 91 -22.44 -9.04 20.18
CA ASP A 91 -23.59 -8.21 19.77
C ASP A 91 -23.68 -6.93 20.64
N THR A 92 -23.96 -5.78 20.04
CA THR A 92 -24.14 -4.52 20.77
C THR A 92 -25.45 -4.48 21.59
N ARG A 93 -26.48 -5.23 21.21
CA ARG A 93 -27.78 -5.30 21.91
C ARG A 93 -27.76 -6.27 23.08
N GLU A 94 -26.96 -7.34 22.98
CA GLU A 94 -26.76 -8.36 24.00
C GLU A 94 -25.26 -8.58 24.22
N PRO A 95 -24.54 -7.61 24.82
CA PRO A 95 -23.10 -7.68 24.93
C PRO A 95 -22.66 -8.82 25.85
N THR A 96 -21.73 -9.64 25.37
CA THR A 96 -21.06 -10.72 26.11
C THR A 96 -19.62 -10.35 26.44
N TYR A 97 -18.99 -9.50 25.61
CA TYR A 97 -17.61 -9.06 25.77
C TYR A 97 -17.50 -7.57 26.12
N ILE A 98 -18.09 -6.68 25.32
CA ILE A 98 -17.92 -5.23 25.46
C ILE A 98 -19.27 -4.55 25.68
N GLU A 99 -19.53 -4.11 26.89
CA GLU A 99 -20.71 -3.33 27.24
C GLU A 99 -20.50 -1.84 26.94
N THR A 100 -21.42 -1.23 26.19
CA THR A 100 -21.42 0.24 25.97
C THR A 100 -22.14 0.92 27.13
N ILE A 101 -21.48 1.85 27.83
CA ILE A 101 -22.12 2.73 28.80
C ILE A 101 -22.40 4.09 28.14
N PRO A 102 -23.67 4.41 27.83
CA PRO A 102 -24.03 5.60 27.07
C PRO A 102 -23.40 6.88 27.65
N LYS A 103 -22.79 7.69 26.78
CA LYS A 103 -22.12 8.96 27.09
C LYS A 103 -20.92 8.87 28.05
N ARG A 104 -20.48 7.67 28.44
CA ARG A 104 -19.36 7.49 29.38
C ARG A 104 -18.20 6.69 28.81
N GLY A 105 -18.47 5.62 28.06
CA GLY A 105 -17.41 4.79 27.48
C GLY A 105 -17.80 3.32 27.39
N TYR A 106 -16.84 2.44 27.63
CA TYR A 106 -16.97 1.00 27.44
C TYR A 106 -16.50 0.23 28.66
N ARG A 107 -17.05 -0.96 28.87
CA ARG A 107 -16.63 -1.87 29.94
C ARG A 107 -16.47 -3.27 29.36
N PHE A 108 -15.33 -3.89 29.64
CA PHE A 108 -15.09 -5.28 29.27
C PHE A 108 -15.69 -6.20 30.33
N ILE A 109 -16.66 -7.02 29.94
CA ILE A 109 -17.50 -7.83 30.85
C ILE A 109 -17.25 -9.33 30.75
N ALA A 110 -16.50 -9.79 29.74
CA ALA A 110 -16.14 -11.19 29.62
C ALA A 110 -15.20 -11.63 30.76
N PRO A 111 -15.36 -12.87 31.28
CA PRO A 111 -14.49 -13.38 32.34
C PRO A 111 -13.06 -13.60 31.83
N VAL A 112 -12.09 -13.14 32.61
CA VAL A 112 -10.65 -13.32 32.33
C VAL A 112 -10.03 -14.15 33.46
N THR A 113 -9.45 -15.31 33.15
CA THR A 113 -8.82 -16.22 34.13
C THR A 113 -7.44 -16.71 33.66
N GLU A 114 -6.50 -16.89 34.59
CA GLU A 114 -5.16 -17.40 34.25
C GLU A 114 -5.19 -18.91 33.93
N ILE A 115 -4.49 -19.32 32.87
CA ILE A 115 -4.32 -20.73 32.53
C ILE A 115 -3.07 -21.26 33.23
N ALA A 116 -3.25 -22.07 34.28
CA ALA A 116 -2.15 -22.70 35.00
C ALA A 116 -1.43 -23.74 34.11
N LYS A 117 -0.13 -23.54 33.88
CA LYS A 117 0.73 -24.46 33.12
C LYS A 117 0.95 -25.73 33.93
N ALA A 118 0.56 -26.89 33.41
CA ALA A 118 0.92 -28.19 33.99
C ALA A 118 2.42 -28.44 33.70
N GLU A 119 3.26 -28.38 34.73
CA GLU A 119 4.67 -28.76 34.64
C GLU A 119 4.79 -30.27 34.47
N GLN A 120 5.26 -30.70 33.29
CA GLN A 120 5.77 -32.04 33.09
C GLN A 120 7.17 -32.15 33.70
N VAL A 121 7.31 -33.11 34.61
CA VAL A 121 8.56 -33.58 35.20
C VAL A 121 9.31 -34.40 34.15
N GLU A 122 10.43 -33.90 33.65
CA GLU A 122 11.40 -34.72 32.91
C GLU A 122 12.58 -35.07 33.82
N GLU A 123 12.52 -36.32 34.27
CA GLU A 123 13.60 -37.12 34.81
C GLU A 123 14.54 -37.50 33.66
N SER A 124 15.85 -37.25 33.79
CA SER A 124 16.86 -37.91 32.96
C SER A 124 18.07 -38.34 33.79
N GLU A 125 18.41 -39.61 33.57
CA GLU A 125 19.34 -40.44 34.29
C GLU A 125 20.81 -40.03 34.10
N GLN A 126 21.52 -40.08 35.22
CA GLN A 126 22.85 -40.66 35.44
C GLN A 126 23.77 -40.94 34.23
N ALA A 127 24.97 -40.37 34.31
CA ALA A 127 26.19 -41.07 33.88
C ALA A 127 27.28 -40.94 34.95
N ALA A 128 27.58 -42.07 35.58
CA ALA A 128 28.61 -42.24 36.60
C ALA A 128 30.03 -42.09 36.02
N GLN A 129 30.89 -41.33 36.71
CA GLN A 129 32.34 -41.34 36.48
C GLN A 129 33.04 -42.13 37.57
N VAL A 130 33.69 -43.21 37.14
CA VAL A 130 34.57 -44.07 37.94
C VAL A 130 35.87 -43.31 38.23
N ALA A 131 36.19 -43.16 39.51
CA ALA A 131 37.45 -42.63 39.99
C ALA A 131 38.55 -43.70 39.88
N VAL A 132 39.65 -43.38 39.19
CA VAL A 132 40.93 -44.11 39.34
C VAL A 132 41.98 -43.14 39.86
N ASN A 133 42.35 -43.34 41.13
CA ASN A 133 43.53 -42.75 41.74
C ASN A 133 44.79 -43.42 41.18
N VAL A 134 45.67 -42.67 40.53
CA VAL A 134 47.09 -43.04 40.38
C VAL A 134 47.94 -41.93 40.97
N THR A 135 48.73 -42.32 41.98
CA THR A 135 49.68 -41.47 42.68
C THR A 135 51.09 -41.66 42.13
N ARG A 136 51.90 -40.59 42.23
CA ARG A 136 53.39 -40.52 42.13
C ARG A 136 53.98 -40.67 40.71
N ARG A 137 55.03 -39.94 40.28
CA ARG A 137 56.04 -39.13 41.00
C ARG A 137 56.73 -38.18 39.99
N ARG A 138 56.73 -36.87 40.32
CA ARG A 138 57.84 -35.91 40.29
C ARG A 138 58.94 -36.08 39.23
N TYR A 139 58.87 -35.29 38.13
CA TYR A 139 60.05 -34.78 37.39
C TYR A 139 59.83 -33.49 36.56
N TRP A 140 58.84 -32.61 36.78
CA TRP A 140 58.51 -31.56 35.77
C TRP A 140 58.52 -30.07 36.22
N PRO A 141 59.44 -29.54 37.07
CA PRO A 141 59.49 -28.09 37.25
C PRO A 141 59.98 -27.35 35.98
N THR A 142 60.67 -28.02 35.06
CA THR A 142 61.15 -27.42 33.80
C THR A 142 60.19 -27.59 32.62
N VAL A 143 59.43 -28.70 32.55
CA VAL A 143 58.38 -28.90 31.53
C VAL A 143 57.14 -28.08 31.84
N ALA A 144 56.78 -27.89 33.12
CA ALA A 144 55.63 -27.05 33.50
C ALA A 144 55.87 -25.55 33.20
N ALA A 145 57.09 -25.06 33.34
CA ALA A 145 57.44 -23.68 32.99
C ALA A 145 57.39 -23.46 31.47
N LEU A 146 57.94 -24.39 30.68
CA LEU A 146 57.85 -24.32 29.21
C LEU A 146 56.42 -24.52 28.71
N ALA A 147 55.63 -25.40 29.32
CA ALA A 147 54.23 -25.56 28.99
C ALA A 147 53.40 -24.33 29.35
N ALA A 148 53.67 -23.67 30.49
CA ALA A 148 53.00 -22.43 30.88
C ALA A 148 53.35 -21.26 29.96
N VAL A 149 54.61 -21.15 29.54
CA VAL A 149 55.01 -20.16 28.53
C VAL A 149 54.40 -20.51 27.18
N PHE A 150 54.32 -21.79 26.81
CA PHE A 150 53.71 -22.21 25.54
C PHE A 150 52.19 -22.05 25.55
N THR A 151 51.49 -22.24 26.68
CA THR A 151 50.06 -21.93 26.80
C THR A 151 49.79 -20.43 26.88
N LEU A 152 50.67 -19.64 27.47
CA LEU A 152 50.60 -18.17 27.38
C LEU A 152 50.88 -17.68 25.97
N PHE A 153 51.83 -18.31 25.26
CA PHE A 153 52.17 -17.97 23.89
C PHE A 153 51.06 -18.41 22.93
N ILE A 154 50.51 -19.61 23.08
CA ILE A 154 49.32 -20.06 22.35
C ILE A 154 48.14 -19.16 22.70
N GLY A 155 47.92 -18.82 23.97
CA GLY A 155 46.84 -17.93 24.40
C GLY A 155 46.96 -16.53 23.78
N ALA A 156 48.16 -15.95 23.79
CA ALA A 156 48.46 -14.68 23.15
C ALA A 156 48.39 -14.76 21.62
N LEU A 157 48.83 -15.86 21.02
CA LEU A 157 48.77 -16.10 19.58
C LEU A 157 47.32 -16.36 19.14
N THR A 158 46.51 -17.07 19.91
CA THR A 158 45.08 -17.25 19.69
C THR A 158 44.31 -15.97 19.95
N TRP A 159 44.76 -15.08 20.81
CA TRP A 159 44.16 -13.75 20.99
C TRP A 159 44.55 -12.80 19.85
N TRP A 160 45.79 -12.88 19.37
CA TRP A 160 46.31 -12.06 18.27
C TRP A 160 45.81 -12.53 16.89
N LEU A 161 45.62 -13.84 16.72
CA LEU A 161 45.02 -14.48 15.56
C LEU A 161 43.53 -14.78 15.74
N TRP A 162 42.94 -14.50 16.91
CA TRP A 162 41.48 -14.47 17.02
C TRP A 162 41.06 -13.46 15.97
N PRO A 163 40.18 -13.80 15.02
CA PRO A 163 39.63 -12.78 14.15
C PRO A 163 39.12 -11.71 15.09
N LYS A 164 39.74 -10.51 15.05
CA LYS A 164 39.10 -9.33 15.60
C LYS A 164 37.71 -9.43 15.02
N ALA A 165 36.70 -9.52 15.90
CA ALA A 165 35.33 -9.45 15.45
C ALA A 165 35.34 -8.32 14.44
N VAL A 166 35.17 -8.68 13.17
CA VAL A 166 34.74 -7.70 12.20
C VAL A 166 33.48 -7.25 12.88
N ASP A 167 33.47 -6.01 13.36
CA ASP A 167 32.23 -5.33 13.66
C ASP A 167 31.50 -5.27 12.30
N ASP A 168 30.94 -6.41 11.91
CA ASP A 168 29.68 -6.49 11.19
C ASP A 168 28.60 -6.04 12.19
N THR A 169 28.77 -4.84 12.74
CA THR A 169 27.65 -3.93 12.81
C THR A 169 27.36 -3.54 11.36
N GLU A 170 26.85 -4.50 10.58
CA GLU A 170 25.92 -4.17 9.52
C GLU A 170 24.83 -3.40 10.29
N LYS A 171 24.91 -2.05 10.27
CA LYS A 171 23.97 -1.19 10.98
C LYS A 171 22.60 -1.61 10.48
N SER A 172 21.88 -2.40 11.28
CA SER A 172 20.57 -2.90 10.90
C SER A 172 19.70 -1.68 10.67
N ILE A 173 19.19 -1.52 9.45
CA ILE A 173 18.31 -0.39 9.12
C ILE A 173 17.09 -0.45 10.05
N PRO A 174 16.81 0.60 10.85
CA PRO A 174 15.75 0.56 11.83
C PRO A 174 14.37 0.52 11.17
N LEU A 175 13.41 -0.14 11.81
CA LEU A 175 11.98 -0.03 11.50
C LEU A 175 11.36 1.05 12.38
N LEU A 176 10.98 2.18 11.78
CA LEU A 176 10.35 3.30 12.45
C LEU A 176 8.83 3.29 12.23
N ARG A 177 8.09 3.92 13.15
CA ARG A 177 6.63 3.97 13.12
C ARG A 177 6.11 5.39 13.15
N TYR A 178 5.23 5.71 12.19
CA TYR A 178 4.59 7.01 12.12
C TYR A 178 3.62 7.21 13.28
N LYS A 179 3.67 8.42 13.88
CA LYS A 179 2.69 8.87 14.87
C LYS A 179 1.79 9.91 14.22
N PRO A 180 0.46 9.74 14.17
CA PRO A 180 -0.41 10.73 13.56
C PRO A 180 -0.29 12.07 14.32
N VAL A 181 -0.16 13.16 13.56
CA VAL A 181 -0.27 14.54 14.04
C VAL A 181 -1.72 14.99 13.91
N THR A 182 -2.33 14.69 12.77
CA THR A 182 -3.78 14.77 12.54
C THR A 182 -4.26 13.45 11.89
N ALA A 183 -5.57 13.22 11.92
CA ALA A 183 -6.24 12.06 11.35
C ALA A 183 -7.73 12.38 11.12
N LEU A 184 -8.01 13.30 10.20
CA LEU A 184 -9.37 13.55 9.73
C LEU A 184 -9.80 12.44 8.77
N ASP A 185 -11.07 12.02 8.82
CA ASP A 185 -11.61 11.13 7.79
C ASP A 185 -11.46 11.83 6.43
N GLY A 186 -10.68 11.28 5.50
CA GLY A 186 -10.47 11.85 4.18
C GLY A 186 -9.00 11.98 3.81
N LEU A 187 -8.66 12.98 3.00
CA LEU A 187 -7.28 13.15 2.54
C LEU A 187 -6.66 14.40 3.16
N GLU A 188 -5.68 14.22 4.03
CA GLU A 188 -4.80 15.26 4.56
C GLU A 188 -3.44 15.20 3.85
N PHE A 189 -3.08 16.23 3.08
CA PHE A 189 -1.89 16.24 2.24
C PHE A 189 -1.36 17.66 2.02
N TYR A 190 -0.24 17.82 1.30
CA TYR A 190 0.46 19.09 1.12
C TYR A 190 0.70 19.83 2.43
N HIS A 191 1.11 19.11 3.47
CA HIS A 191 1.35 19.70 4.77
C HIS A 191 2.61 20.58 4.78
N ASN A 192 2.62 21.57 5.67
CA ASN A 192 3.79 22.34 6.01
C ASN A 192 3.75 22.74 7.49
N MET A 193 4.83 22.42 8.19
CA MET A 193 5.07 22.83 9.56
C MET A 193 5.80 24.17 9.57
N SER A 194 5.34 25.08 10.43
CA SER A 194 6.02 26.32 10.77
C SER A 194 7.40 26.09 11.39
N ASP A 195 8.26 27.09 11.29
CA ASP A 195 9.67 27.02 11.68
C ASP A 195 9.90 26.83 13.20
N ASP A 196 8.90 27.17 14.02
CA ASP A 196 8.87 26.94 15.47
C ASP A 196 8.16 25.63 15.86
N GLU A 197 7.72 24.85 14.86
CA GLU A 197 7.05 23.55 15.00
C GLU A 197 5.73 23.59 15.80
N ARG A 198 5.14 24.79 15.94
CA ARG A 198 3.87 24.96 16.67
C ARG A 198 2.65 24.85 15.77
N TYR A 199 2.74 25.41 14.57
CA TYR A 199 1.63 25.49 13.63
C TYR A 199 1.82 24.55 12.45
N LEU A 200 0.74 23.87 12.08
CA LEU A 200 0.65 23.00 10.92
C LEU A 200 -0.42 23.51 9.97
N VAL A 201 -0.09 23.65 8.69
CA VAL A 201 -1.06 23.90 7.62
C VAL A 201 -1.07 22.71 6.67
N TYR A 202 -2.23 22.31 6.19
CA TYR A 202 -2.36 21.21 5.23
C TYR A 202 -3.61 21.38 4.36
N SER A 203 -3.60 20.72 3.21
CA SER A 203 -4.77 20.56 2.34
C SER A 203 -5.62 19.40 2.83
N TYR A 204 -6.94 19.59 2.84
CA TYR A 204 -7.92 18.60 3.28
C TYR A 204 -9.03 18.41 2.25
N ALA A 205 -9.22 17.18 1.78
CA ALA A 205 -10.37 16.78 0.96
C ALA A 205 -11.31 15.89 1.79
N SER A 206 -12.53 16.38 2.02
CA SER A 206 -13.55 15.68 2.80
C SER A 206 -14.20 14.54 2.02
N PRO A 207 -14.50 13.39 2.64
CA PRO A 207 -15.30 12.33 2.04
C PRO A 207 -16.71 12.81 1.62
N ASP A 208 -17.25 13.82 2.29
CA ASP A 208 -18.59 14.37 1.98
C ASP A 208 -18.58 15.26 0.72
N ASN A 209 -17.41 15.78 0.32
CA ASN A 209 -17.26 16.63 -0.85
C ASN A 209 -15.89 16.43 -1.52
N GLU A 210 -15.76 15.32 -2.25
CA GLU A 210 -14.52 14.93 -2.93
C GLU A 210 -14.06 15.92 -4.01
N ASN A 211 -14.90 16.87 -4.42
CA ASN A 211 -14.59 17.81 -5.50
C ASN A 211 -13.85 19.07 -5.03
N VAL A 212 -13.77 19.30 -3.72
CA VAL A 212 -13.17 20.52 -3.16
C VAL A 212 -12.16 20.15 -2.09
N THR A 213 -11.01 20.80 -2.15
CA THR A 213 -9.95 20.70 -1.13
C THR A 213 -9.78 22.05 -0.46
N VAL A 214 -9.80 22.11 0.86
CA VAL A 214 -9.61 23.34 1.64
C VAL A 214 -8.28 23.33 2.38
N LEU A 215 -7.79 24.49 2.80
CA LEU A 215 -6.67 24.54 3.74
C LEU A 215 -7.20 24.46 5.17
N MET A 216 -6.57 23.61 5.96
CA MET A 216 -6.73 23.52 7.41
C MET A 216 -5.49 24.10 8.07
N LEU A 217 -5.68 24.84 9.16
CA LEU A 217 -4.62 25.38 10.00
C LEU A 217 -4.82 24.89 11.43
N GLU A 218 -3.74 24.42 12.06
CA GLU A 218 -3.76 23.82 13.38
C GLU A 218 -2.65 24.38 14.28
N ASP A 219 -3.01 24.79 15.49
CA ASP A 219 -2.08 25.08 16.58
C ASP A 219 -1.90 23.79 17.40
N LEU A 220 -0.75 23.15 17.24
CA LEU A 220 -0.43 21.85 17.85
C LEU A 220 -0.23 21.94 19.36
N GLN A 221 0.05 23.14 19.90
CA GLN A 221 0.22 23.36 21.33
C GLN A 221 -1.14 23.58 22.02
N GLN A 222 -2.05 24.31 21.36
CA GLN A 222 -3.38 24.61 21.89
C GLN A 222 -4.46 23.62 21.42
N HIS A 223 -4.13 22.67 20.55
CA HIS A 223 -5.06 21.76 19.89
C HIS A 223 -6.24 22.49 19.22
N LYS A 224 -5.96 23.65 18.63
CA LYS A 224 -6.97 24.47 17.95
C LYS A 224 -6.84 24.33 16.45
N ARG A 225 -7.93 23.91 15.79
CA ARG A 225 -8.01 23.77 14.33
C ARG A 225 -9.03 24.73 13.73
N ILE A 226 -8.70 25.33 12.59
CA ILE A 226 -9.64 26.12 11.78
C ILE A 226 -9.53 25.72 10.31
N GLN A 227 -10.62 25.87 9.57
CA GLN A 227 -10.59 25.91 8.12
C GLN A 227 -10.13 27.31 7.69
N LEU A 228 -9.00 27.40 7.00
CA LEU A 228 -8.37 28.66 6.61
C LEU A 228 -8.96 29.26 5.33
N THR A 229 -9.40 28.42 4.38
CA THR A 229 -9.98 28.84 3.10
C THR A 229 -11.42 28.36 2.96
N GLU A 230 -12.26 29.12 2.26
CA GLU A 230 -13.63 28.69 1.94
C GLU A 230 -13.68 27.47 0.99
N ASP A 231 -14.86 26.88 0.83
CA ASP A 231 -15.12 25.65 0.04
C ASP A 231 -15.75 25.95 -1.34
N SER A 232 -15.73 27.20 -1.77
CA SER A 232 -16.19 27.62 -3.11
C SER A 232 -15.15 27.29 -4.21
N TYR A 233 -13.92 26.97 -3.81
CA TYR A 233 -12.76 26.67 -4.65
C TYR A 233 -11.80 25.70 -3.96
N SER A 234 -10.88 25.11 -4.72
CA SER A 234 -9.86 24.23 -4.15
C SER A 234 -8.59 24.99 -3.81
N SER A 235 -7.98 24.65 -2.68
CA SER A 235 -6.75 25.25 -2.16
C SER A 235 -5.73 24.17 -1.81
N PHE A 236 -4.54 24.29 -2.38
CA PHE A 236 -3.49 23.29 -2.32
C PHE A 236 -2.18 23.90 -1.83
N GLY A 237 -1.30 23.09 -1.23
CA GLY A 237 0.12 23.41 -1.28
C GLY A 237 0.62 24.49 -0.33
N ALA A 238 0.02 24.66 0.84
CA ALA A 238 0.34 25.78 1.71
C ALA A 238 1.76 25.69 2.31
N ALA A 239 2.46 26.82 2.44
CA ALA A 239 3.76 26.90 3.08
C ALA A 239 3.92 28.18 3.91
N PHE A 240 4.39 28.05 5.16
CA PHE A 240 4.71 29.17 6.03
C PHE A 240 5.95 29.93 5.55
N SER A 241 5.91 31.25 5.66
CA SER A 241 7.11 32.07 5.59
C SER A 241 8.07 31.74 6.75
N PRO A 242 9.38 31.98 6.61
CA PRO A 242 10.35 31.70 7.68
C PRO A 242 10.08 32.43 9.01
N ASP A 243 9.40 33.58 8.95
CA ASP A 243 8.98 34.34 10.14
C ASP A 243 7.61 33.90 10.70
N GLY A 244 6.92 32.95 10.04
CA GLY A 244 5.62 32.42 10.42
C GLY A 244 4.43 33.37 10.18
N ARG A 245 4.66 34.61 9.73
CA ARG A 245 3.60 35.63 9.59
C ARG A 245 2.71 35.39 8.37
N TYR A 246 3.23 34.74 7.35
CA TYR A 246 2.53 34.55 6.09
C TYR A 246 2.41 33.07 5.72
N ILE A 247 1.34 32.75 4.99
CA ILE A 247 1.13 31.45 4.37
C ILE A 247 0.95 31.68 2.87
N ALA A 248 1.85 31.13 2.05
CA ALA A 248 1.68 31.10 0.60
C ALA A 248 0.96 29.80 0.21
N TYR A 249 0.04 29.87 -0.76
CA TYR A 249 -0.69 28.68 -1.21
C TYR A 249 -1.16 28.82 -2.66
N GLN A 250 -1.58 27.71 -3.27
CA GLN A 250 -2.17 27.68 -4.59
C GLN A 250 -3.71 27.59 -4.48
N ARG A 251 -4.42 28.46 -5.20
CA ARG A 251 -5.87 28.41 -5.36
C ARG A 251 -6.23 28.00 -6.77
N LEU A 252 -7.19 27.08 -6.90
CA LEU A 252 -7.76 26.64 -8.17
C LEU A 252 -9.28 26.90 -8.18
N LEU A 253 -9.70 27.88 -8.97
CA LEU A 253 -11.10 28.13 -9.31
C LEU A 253 -11.52 27.11 -10.38
N LYS A 254 -12.69 26.49 -10.19
CA LYS A 254 -13.26 25.40 -11.01
C LYS A 254 -12.90 25.55 -12.50
N ASP A 255 -11.92 24.78 -12.95
CA ASP A 255 -11.38 24.67 -14.32
C ASP A 255 -11.04 25.99 -15.06
N THR A 256 -10.87 27.09 -14.32
CA THR A 256 -10.81 28.44 -14.90
C THR A 256 -9.54 29.19 -14.58
N ILE A 257 -9.17 29.32 -13.30
CA ILE A 257 -8.06 30.18 -12.87
C ILE A 257 -7.24 29.47 -11.81
N CYS A 258 -5.92 29.47 -11.98
CA CYS A 258 -4.94 29.06 -10.97
C CYS A 258 -4.20 30.30 -10.48
N GLU A 259 -4.09 30.47 -9.17
CA GLU A 259 -3.39 31.60 -8.54
C GLU A 259 -2.44 31.11 -7.46
N ILE A 260 -1.30 31.78 -7.34
CA ILE A 260 -0.45 31.74 -6.14
C ILE A 260 -0.81 32.93 -5.27
N ARG A 261 -1.16 32.65 -4.02
CA ARG A 261 -1.72 33.62 -3.08
C ARG A 261 -0.90 33.68 -1.80
N LEU A 262 -1.09 34.78 -1.07
CA LEU A 262 -0.44 35.06 0.20
C LEU A 262 -1.48 35.48 1.23
N VAL A 263 -1.59 34.69 2.29
CA VAL A 263 -2.39 35.01 3.48
C VAL A 263 -1.47 35.58 4.55
N GLU A 264 -1.86 36.70 5.15
CA GLU A 264 -1.23 37.22 6.36
C GLU A 264 -2.02 36.76 7.58
N MET A 265 -1.33 36.25 8.61
CA MET A 265 -1.96 35.67 9.79
C MET A 265 -1.76 36.55 11.03
N ASP A 266 -2.83 36.70 11.82
CA ASP A 266 -2.72 37.06 13.23
C ASP A 266 -2.66 35.76 14.04
N LEU A 267 -1.46 35.34 14.42
CA LEU A 267 -1.24 34.12 15.19
C LEU A 267 -1.71 34.23 16.65
N VAL A 268 -1.99 35.44 17.17
CA VAL A 268 -2.51 35.64 18.53
C VAL A 268 -4.00 35.35 18.56
N SER A 269 -4.77 35.95 17.65
CA SER A 269 -6.21 35.64 17.52
C SER A 269 -6.48 34.35 16.73
N PHE A 270 -5.46 33.84 16.02
CA PHE A 270 -5.51 32.70 15.12
C PHE A 270 -6.52 32.93 13.99
N THR A 271 -6.40 34.07 13.30
CA THR A 271 -7.29 34.48 12.19
C THR A 271 -6.52 35.09 11.03
N PRO A 272 -7.02 34.98 9.78
CA PRO A 272 -6.41 35.64 8.63
C PRO A 272 -6.68 37.16 8.67
N ILE A 273 -5.63 37.96 8.48
CA ILE A 273 -5.69 39.42 8.38
C ILE A 273 -6.01 39.84 6.95
N SER A 274 -5.36 39.23 5.97
CA SER A 274 -5.55 39.53 4.55
C SER A 274 -5.24 38.31 3.68
N ASP A 275 -5.80 38.28 2.47
CA ASP A 275 -5.53 37.25 1.45
C ASP A 275 -5.42 37.94 0.07
N SER A 276 -4.26 37.81 -0.57
CA SER A 276 -3.91 38.56 -1.78
C SER A 276 -3.25 37.69 -2.85
N VAL A 277 -3.52 38.00 -4.12
CA VAL A 277 -2.87 37.33 -5.27
C VAL A 277 -1.43 37.84 -5.41
N LEU A 278 -0.50 36.90 -5.51
CA LEU A 278 0.89 37.18 -5.88
C LEU A 278 1.09 37.08 -7.39
N THR A 279 0.63 36.00 -8.01
CA THR A 279 0.71 35.74 -9.46
C THR A 279 -0.33 34.72 -9.90
N GLU A 280 -0.56 34.60 -11.20
CA GLU A 280 -1.31 33.50 -11.81
C GLU A 280 -0.38 32.31 -12.08
N CYS A 281 -0.95 31.10 -12.06
CA CYS A 281 -0.30 29.85 -12.47
C CYS A 281 -1.08 29.19 -13.60
N GLY A 282 -0.46 28.21 -14.25
CA GLY A 282 -1.08 27.39 -15.27
C GLY A 282 -2.10 26.42 -14.67
N ARG A 283 -3.33 26.42 -15.20
CA ARG A 283 -4.42 25.52 -14.78
C ARG A 283 -4.11 24.02 -14.89
N ALA A 284 -3.09 23.66 -15.68
CA ALA A 284 -2.66 22.27 -15.88
C ALA A 284 -1.57 21.84 -14.88
N ALA A 285 -1.14 22.74 -13.98
CA ALA A 285 -0.20 22.40 -12.91
C ALA A 285 -0.85 21.42 -11.93
N VAL A 286 -0.41 20.16 -11.95
CA VAL A 286 -0.94 19.09 -11.08
C VAL A 286 -0.22 18.98 -9.73
N SER A 287 0.88 19.71 -9.54
CA SER A 287 1.61 19.79 -8.27
C SER A 287 1.51 21.20 -7.71
N SER A 288 1.41 21.31 -6.39
CA SER A 288 1.27 22.59 -5.67
C SER A 288 2.31 22.72 -4.55
N ARG A 289 3.52 22.20 -4.72
CA ARG A 289 4.53 22.24 -3.65
C ARG A 289 5.29 23.56 -3.67
N LEU A 290 4.89 24.48 -2.79
CA LEU A 290 5.59 25.74 -2.59
C LEU A 290 6.72 25.61 -1.58
N SER A 291 7.82 26.34 -1.79
CA SER A 291 8.91 26.47 -0.82
C SER A 291 9.39 27.91 -0.76
N TRP A 292 9.55 28.41 0.46
CA TRP A 292 10.14 29.73 0.72
C TRP A 292 11.66 29.66 0.69
N SER A 293 12.29 30.73 0.20
CA SER A 293 13.71 30.98 0.46
C SER A 293 13.93 31.25 1.95
N PRO A 294 15.06 30.86 2.55
CA PRO A 294 15.33 31.06 3.98
C PRO A 294 15.23 32.51 4.48
N ASN A 295 15.47 33.48 3.59
CA ASN A 295 15.35 34.91 3.91
C ASN A 295 13.95 35.50 3.67
N GLY A 296 12.96 34.68 3.27
CA GLY A 296 11.58 35.10 2.99
C GLY A 296 11.38 35.95 1.73
N ALA A 297 12.41 36.20 0.92
CA ALA A 297 12.31 37.10 -0.23
C ALA A 297 11.74 36.46 -1.50
N PHE A 298 11.81 35.12 -1.60
CA PHE A 298 11.41 34.36 -2.78
C PHE A 298 10.55 33.15 -2.43
N LEU A 299 9.73 32.76 -3.41
CA LEU A 299 8.99 31.51 -3.45
C LEU A 299 9.46 30.71 -4.66
N VAL A 300 9.62 29.39 -4.50
CA VAL A 300 9.65 28.46 -5.63
C VAL A 300 8.40 27.61 -5.65
N TYR A 301 7.87 27.39 -6.85
CA TYR A 301 6.69 26.57 -7.06
C TYR A 301 6.75 25.91 -8.45
N PRO A 302 6.20 24.70 -8.60
CA PRO A 302 6.00 24.08 -9.90
C PRO A 302 4.86 24.77 -10.65
N ASP A 303 5.01 24.91 -11.97
CA ASP A 303 3.99 25.48 -12.85
C ASP A 303 3.97 24.77 -14.21
N MET A 304 2.83 24.80 -14.89
CA MET A 304 2.67 24.37 -16.28
C MET A 304 1.87 25.43 -17.04
N PRO A 305 2.53 26.52 -17.50
CA PRO A 305 1.88 27.60 -18.21
C PRO A 305 1.10 27.12 -19.45
N GLY A 306 0.07 27.90 -19.84
CA GLY A 306 -0.79 27.54 -20.96
C GLY A 306 -0.01 27.28 -22.26
N GLY A 307 -0.25 26.12 -22.87
CA GLY A 307 0.41 25.69 -24.11
C GLY A 307 1.68 24.86 -23.89
N GLU A 308 2.19 24.79 -22.66
CA GLU A 308 3.28 23.88 -22.30
C GLU A 308 2.76 22.45 -22.07
N LYS A 309 3.66 21.48 -22.21
CA LYS A 309 3.39 20.06 -21.96
C LYS A 309 4.20 19.49 -20.82
N GLN A 310 5.11 20.27 -20.25
CA GLN A 310 6.00 19.86 -19.18
C GLN A 310 5.93 20.87 -18.03
N MET A 311 5.86 20.37 -16.81
CA MET A 311 5.96 21.22 -15.62
C MET A 311 7.39 21.71 -15.42
N SER A 312 7.56 22.96 -15.01
CA SER A 312 8.86 23.52 -14.62
C SER A 312 8.79 24.20 -13.27
N ILE A 313 9.96 24.46 -12.68
CA ILE A 313 10.07 25.22 -11.44
C ILE A 313 10.21 26.70 -11.76
N HIS A 314 9.40 27.50 -11.08
CA HIS A 314 9.33 28.95 -11.20
C HIS A 314 9.76 29.58 -9.88
N LEU A 315 10.49 30.69 -9.97
CA LEU A 315 11.00 31.50 -8.87
C LEU A 315 10.28 32.85 -8.88
N LEU A 316 9.55 33.14 -7.82
CA LEU A 316 8.79 34.37 -7.63
C LEU A 316 9.48 35.25 -6.59
N SER A 317 9.76 36.50 -6.96
CA SER A 317 10.21 37.55 -6.03
C SER A 317 9.03 38.20 -5.33
N LEU A 318 9.02 38.26 -4.00
CA LEU A 318 7.92 38.87 -3.25
C LEU A 318 7.93 40.40 -3.31
N ALA A 319 9.10 41.00 -3.50
CA ALA A 319 9.23 42.46 -3.58
C ALA A 319 8.74 43.02 -4.92
N SER A 320 9.12 42.38 -6.03
CA SER A 320 8.79 42.86 -7.39
C SER A 320 7.60 42.15 -8.02
N LYS A 321 7.15 41.02 -7.44
CA LYS A 321 6.18 40.08 -8.04
C LYS A 321 6.58 39.51 -9.40
N SER A 322 7.87 39.60 -9.75
CA SER A 322 8.40 39.04 -10.99
C SER A 322 8.59 37.53 -10.86
N VAL A 323 8.20 36.79 -11.90
CA VAL A 323 8.37 35.34 -11.99
C VAL A 323 9.44 35.00 -13.01
N GLU A 324 10.40 34.16 -12.62
CA GLU A 324 11.44 33.60 -13.47
C GLU A 324 11.27 32.08 -13.56
N ARG A 325 11.23 31.53 -14.78
CA ARG A 325 11.34 30.07 -14.97
C ARG A 325 12.80 29.66 -14.78
N ILE A 326 13.08 28.80 -13.81
CA ILE A 326 14.46 28.41 -13.47
C ILE A 326 14.83 27.00 -13.95
N THR A 327 13.86 26.18 -14.36
CA THR A 327 14.14 24.88 -14.99
C THR A 327 13.50 24.70 -16.36
N ILE A 328 14.14 23.88 -17.20
CA ILE A 328 13.68 23.50 -18.53
C ILE A 328 13.78 21.97 -18.64
N PRO A 329 12.72 21.21 -18.32
CA PRO A 329 12.72 19.76 -18.44
C PRO A 329 12.78 19.31 -19.91
N PRO A 330 13.32 18.12 -20.20
CA PRO A 330 13.33 17.57 -21.55
C PRO A 330 11.92 17.22 -22.02
N VAL A 331 11.69 17.22 -23.34
CA VAL A 331 10.36 16.93 -23.91
C VAL A 331 9.83 15.51 -23.62
N SER A 332 10.72 14.57 -23.29
CA SER A 332 10.41 13.19 -22.91
C SER A 332 10.02 13.03 -21.43
N SER A 333 10.06 14.11 -20.66
CA SER A 333 9.70 14.18 -19.24
C SER A 333 8.30 14.77 -19.10
N PHE A 334 7.56 14.36 -18.08
CA PHE A 334 6.35 15.03 -17.61
C PHE A 334 6.68 16.39 -16.96
N GLY A 335 7.86 16.53 -16.37
CA GLY A 335 8.40 17.78 -15.88
C GLY A 335 8.97 17.71 -14.47
N ASP A 336 9.30 18.90 -13.97
CA ASP A 336 9.80 19.15 -12.62
C ASP A 336 8.65 19.52 -11.69
N TYR A 337 8.44 18.74 -10.63
CA TYR A 337 7.17 18.76 -9.88
C TYR A 337 7.29 19.06 -8.39
N SER A 338 8.50 19.20 -7.85
CA SER A 338 8.72 19.73 -6.50
C SER A 338 10.09 20.40 -6.43
N ALA A 339 10.23 21.45 -5.61
CA ALA A 339 11.50 22.12 -5.36
C ALA A 339 11.60 22.61 -3.91
N ARG A 340 12.80 22.52 -3.32
CA ARG A 340 13.11 23.00 -1.97
C ARG A 340 14.40 23.79 -1.97
N PHE A 341 14.38 24.96 -1.34
CA PHE A 341 15.60 25.68 -1.01
C PHE A 341 16.43 24.91 0.02
N SER A 342 17.74 24.92 -0.16
CA SER A 342 18.70 24.62 0.90
C SER A 342 18.51 25.59 2.07
N ARG A 343 18.90 25.19 3.28
CA ARG A 343 18.79 26.01 4.49
C ARG A 343 19.65 27.26 4.41
N LYS A 344 20.78 27.20 3.70
CA LYS A 344 21.62 28.36 3.36
C LYS A 344 21.02 29.26 2.27
N GLY A 345 20.13 28.72 1.43
CA GLY A 345 19.47 29.47 0.36
C GLY A 345 20.33 29.71 -0.88
N ASP A 346 21.45 29.00 -1.03
CA ASP A 346 22.36 29.06 -2.18
C ASP A 346 22.07 27.99 -3.24
N ARG A 347 21.26 26.99 -2.89
CA ARG A 347 20.91 25.85 -3.76
C ARG A 347 19.43 25.50 -3.71
N ILE A 348 18.96 24.83 -4.75
CA ILE A 348 17.64 24.20 -4.84
C ILE A 348 17.79 22.72 -5.15
N ALA A 349 17.13 21.85 -4.39
CA ALA A 349 16.91 20.47 -4.78
C ALA A 349 15.51 20.34 -5.40
N PHE A 350 15.37 19.63 -6.52
CA PHE A 350 14.10 19.45 -7.19
C PHE A 350 13.88 18.03 -7.71
N LEU A 351 12.62 17.66 -7.83
CA LEU A 351 12.19 16.37 -8.38
C LEU A 351 11.77 16.52 -9.84
N ARG A 352 12.29 15.62 -10.68
CA ARG A 352 11.97 15.49 -12.10
C ARG A 352 11.40 14.10 -12.38
N GLU A 353 10.27 14.02 -13.07
CA GLU A 353 9.85 12.76 -13.69
C GLU A 353 10.60 12.59 -15.02
N SER A 354 11.13 11.41 -15.31
CA SER A 354 11.63 11.11 -16.66
C SER A 354 11.55 9.63 -16.96
N ALA A 355 10.90 9.30 -18.08
CA ALA A 355 10.76 7.93 -18.60
C ALA A 355 10.14 6.94 -17.59
N GLY A 356 9.19 7.40 -16.77
CA GLY A 356 8.51 6.58 -15.78
C GLY A 356 9.29 6.40 -14.48
N SER A 357 10.28 7.25 -14.19
CA SER A 357 11.01 7.25 -12.92
C SER A 357 11.19 8.67 -12.37
N ALA A 358 11.13 8.81 -11.05
CA ALA A 358 11.47 10.07 -10.38
C ALA A 358 13.00 10.22 -10.23
N GLN A 359 13.48 11.47 -10.30
CA GLN A 359 14.90 11.82 -10.22
C GLN A 359 15.09 13.00 -9.28
N ILE A 360 16.15 12.96 -8.46
CA ILE A 360 16.53 14.07 -7.59
C ILE A 360 17.66 14.85 -8.27
N TRP A 361 17.40 16.14 -8.52
CA TRP A 361 18.34 17.06 -9.13
C TRP A 361 18.73 18.16 -8.14
N LEU A 362 19.94 18.66 -8.31
CA LEU A 362 20.49 19.78 -7.55
C LEU A 362 20.77 20.95 -8.50
N MET A 363 20.40 22.16 -8.11
CA MET A 363 20.70 23.41 -8.80
C MET A 363 21.51 24.34 -7.88
N ASP A 364 22.59 24.90 -8.41
CA ASP A 364 23.28 26.04 -7.81
C ASP A 364 22.60 27.34 -8.25
N LEU A 365 22.18 28.19 -7.31
CA LEU A 365 21.43 29.41 -7.65
C LEU A 365 22.30 30.50 -8.24
N SER A 366 23.61 30.48 -7.99
CA SER A 366 24.55 31.48 -8.50
C SER A 366 24.96 31.20 -9.94
N THR A 367 25.21 29.93 -10.28
CA THR A 367 25.65 29.53 -11.62
C THR A 367 24.51 29.04 -12.52
N ARG A 368 23.36 28.66 -11.94
CA ARG A 368 22.24 27.96 -12.59
C ARG A 368 22.61 26.57 -13.13
N GLU A 369 23.78 26.03 -12.77
CA GLU A 369 24.17 24.68 -13.15
C GLU A 369 23.31 23.65 -12.41
N THR A 370 22.97 22.56 -13.10
CA THR A 370 22.17 21.47 -12.54
C THR A 370 22.90 20.14 -12.65
N ASN A 371 22.79 19.31 -11.61
CA ASN A 371 23.39 17.98 -11.54
C ASN A 371 22.37 16.96 -11.05
N LEU A 372 22.30 15.81 -11.71
CA LEU A 372 21.50 14.67 -11.26
C LEU A 372 22.21 14.00 -10.07
N LEU A 373 21.52 13.88 -8.94
CA LEU A 373 22.04 13.17 -7.76
C LEU A 373 21.72 11.68 -7.82
N THR A 374 20.46 11.32 -8.06
CA THR A 374 20.05 9.91 -8.10
C THR A 374 18.72 9.71 -8.85
N LYS A 375 18.49 8.47 -9.30
CA LYS A 375 17.23 8.00 -9.87
C LYS A 375 16.54 7.08 -8.87
N ILE A 376 15.22 7.22 -8.74
CA ILE A 376 14.41 6.44 -7.82
C ILE A 376 13.69 5.35 -8.61
N ALA A 377 14.00 4.08 -8.31
CA ALA A 377 13.55 2.95 -9.11
C ALA A 377 12.05 2.62 -8.90
N ASP A 378 11.60 2.60 -7.64
CA ASP A 378 10.31 2.00 -7.27
C ASP A 378 9.39 2.96 -6.49
N SER A 379 9.65 4.26 -6.58
CA SER A 379 8.88 5.28 -5.87
C SER A 379 8.79 6.59 -6.66
N PHE A 380 7.64 7.25 -6.52
CA PHE A 380 7.39 8.61 -6.96
C PHE A 380 7.14 9.45 -5.72
N PRO A 381 8.20 9.88 -5.00
CA PRO A 381 8.01 10.71 -3.83
C PRO A 381 7.33 12.00 -4.26
N GLY A 382 6.35 12.44 -3.50
CA GLY A 382 5.70 13.73 -3.70
C GLY A 382 6.67 14.86 -3.39
N ASN A 383 7.46 14.74 -2.33
CA ASN A 383 8.41 15.77 -1.92
C ASN A 383 9.73 15.18 -1.39
N ILE A 384 10.73 16.04 -1.29
CA ILE A 384 12.05 15.81 -0.68
C ILE A 384 12.32 16.93 0.33
N ASP A 385 13.34 16.76 1.16
CA ASP A 385 13.81 17.87 2.00
C ASP A 385 15.33 17.82 2.26
N TRP A 386 15.89 18.94 2.67
CA TRP A 386 17.31 19.09 2.99
C TRP A 386 17.62 18.62 4.41
N GLY A 387 18.74 17.91 4.56
CA GLY A 387 19.37 17.65 5.85
C GLY A 387 19.64 18.96 6.62
N LEU A 388 19.76 18.87 7.95
CA LEU A 388 19.94 20.06 8.81
C LEU A 388 21.21 20.86 8.48
N ASP A 389 22.22 20.23 7.87
CA ASP A 389 23.52 20.78 7.53
C ASP A 389 23.72 21.05 6.02
N ASP A 390 22.66 20.87 5.21
CA ASP A 390 22.68 20.91 3.76
C ASP A 390 23.63 19.89 3.08
N SER A 391 24.05 18.82 3.78
CA SER A 391 25.00 17.83 3.21
C SER A 391 24.34 16.65 2.47
N TYR A 392 23.01 16.50 2.61
CA TYR A 392 22.23 15.44 1.97
C TYR A 392 20.77 15.87 1.74
N ILE A 393 20.07 15.11 0.90
CA ILE A 393 18.63 15.19 0.66
C ILE A 393 17.96 13.93 1.20
N ILE A 394 16.92 14.08 2.00
CA ILE A 394 16.07 12.98 2.50
C ILE A 394 14.86 12.81 1.57
N TYR A 395 14.41 11.57 1.35
CA TYR A 395 13.28 11.26 0.47
C TYR A 395 12.69 9.85 0.70
N PRO A 396 11.37 9.64 0.44
CA PRO A 396 10.78 8.31 0.36
C PRO A 396 11.31 7.51 -0.84
N SER A 397 11.99 6.39 -0.59
CA SER A 397 12.61 5.57 -1.65
C SER A 397 11.77 4.38 -2.11
N SER A 398 10.79 3.96 -1.29
CA SER A 398 9.76 2.97 -1.62
C SER A 398 8.48 3.27 -0.84
N SER A 399 7.47 2.41 -0.95
CA SER A 399 6.24 2.52 -0.15
C SER A 399 6.45 2.26 1.35
N VAL A 400 7.61 1.80 1.80
CA VAL A 400 7.89 1.51 3.23
C VAL A 400 9.34 1.81 3.60
N SER A 401 10.01 2.73 2.89
CA SER A 401 11.39 3.07 3.20
C SER A 401 11.72 4.53 2.95
N LEU A 402 12.54 5.06 3.84
CA LEU A 402 13.11 6.39 3.78
C LEU A 402 14.60 6.27 3.46
N SER A 403 15.09 7.09 2.53
CA SER A 403 16.51 7.13 2.15
C SER A 403 17.05 8.55 2.25
N LYS A 404 18.38 8.65 2.27
CA LYS A 404 19.07 9.90 2.00
C LYS A 404 20.05 9.74 0.85
N VAL A 405 20.28 10.83 0.11
CA VAL A 405 21.30 10.91 -0.92
C VAL A 405 22.24 12.08 -0.61
N LYS A 406 23.53 11.81 -0.55
CA LYS A 406 24.58 12.82 -0.41
C LYS A 406 24.73 13.60 -1.72
N LEU A 407 25.34 14.77 -1.65
CA LEU A 407 25.52 15.62 -2.85
C LEU A 407 26.49 15.05 -3.90
N ASN A 408 27.23 13.99 -3.58
CA ASN A 408 28.04 13.22 -4.53
C ASN A 408 27.26 12.12 -5.26
N GLY A 409 25.95 11.96 -4.97
CA GLY A 409 25.08 10.94 -5.55
C GLY A 409 25.02 9.60 -4.81
N GLU A 410 25.79 9.44 -3.72
CA GLU A 410 25.75 8.25 -2.88
C GLU A 410 24.44 8.22 -2.09
N ALA A 411 23.61 7.19 -2.31
CA ALA A 411 22.31 7.02 -1.67
C ALA A 411 22.28 5.77 -0.78
N GLU A 412 21.64 5.89 0.39
CA GLU A 412 21.46 4.79 1.33
C GLU A 412 20.07 4.83 1.98
N ILE A 413 19.52 3.65 2.29
CA ILE A 413 18.29 3.52 3.06
C ILE A 413 18.62 3.78 4.52
N ILE A 414 17.80 4.61 5.17
CA ILE A 414 18.04 5.06 6.54
C ILE A 414 16.99 4.55 7.53
N ALA A 415 15.81 4.17 7.04
CA ALA A 415 14.76 3.57 7.84
C ALA A 415 13.77 2.80 6.97
N TYR A 416 13.23 1.71 7.51
CA TYR A 416 11.96 1.13 7.06
C TYR A 416 10.82 1.75 7.85
N THR A 417 9.63 1.84 7.26
CA THR A 417 8.44 2.44 7.88
C THR A 417 7.28 1.45 7.91
N ASP A 418 6.36 1.62 8.85
CA ASP A 418 5.16 0.79 8.98
C ASP A 418 4.02 1.19 8.03
N GLU A 419 4.10 2.40 7.46
CA GLU A 419 3.15 2.92 6.48
C GLU A 419 3.85 3.59 5.30
N SER A 420 3.09 3.72 4.20
CA SER A 420 3.51 4.45 3.01
C SER A 420 3.49 5.94 3.26
N SER A 421 4.69 6.53 3.25
CA SER A 421 4.87 7.96 3.33
C SER A 421 4.99 8.58 1.95
N ASN A 422 4.16 9.57 1.71
CA ASN A 422 4.36 10.57 0.69
C ASN A 422 4.78 11.89 1.35
N GLU A 423 5.26 12.85 0.55
CA GLU A 423 5.52 14.24 0.96
C GLU A 423 6.20 14.40 2.33
N ILE A 424 7.50 14.62 2.37
CA ILE A 424 8.19 14.77 3.66
C ILE A 424 8.64 16.20 3.92
N GLN A 425 8.80 16.52 5.20
CA GLN A 425 9.48 17.70 5.71
C GLN A 425 10.35 17.31 6.92
N LEU A 426 11.63 17.72 6.91
CA LEU A 426 12.56 17.55 8.03
C LEU A 426 12.52 18.80 8.92
N THR A 427 11.98 18.63 10.13
CA THR A 427 11.83 19.69 11.12
C THR A 427 13.19 20.10 11.71
N LYS A 428 13.25 21.26 12.39
CA LYS A 428 14.48 21.73 13.04
C LYS A 428 14.88 20.87 14.24
N SER A 429 13.92 20.23 14.89
CA SER A 429 14.11 19.23 15.95
C SER A 429 14.64 17.88 15.42
N GLY A 430 14.70 17.69 14.10
CA GLY A 430 15.20 16.45 13.49
C GLY A 430 14.15 15.34 13.38
N SER A 431 12.87 15.71 13.45
CA SER A 431 11.75 14.82 13.15
C SER A 431 11.36 14.91 11.68
N VAL A 432 10.76 13.86 11.14
CA VAL A 432 10.22 13.86 9.76
C VAL A 432 8.71 13.88 9.84
N VAL A 433 8.10 14.98 9.38
CA VAL A 433 6.66 15.04 9.13
C VAL A 433 6.42 14.48 7.73
N ALA A 434 5.40 13.65 7.58
CA ALA A 434 5.03 13.02 6.31
C ALA A 434 3.51 12.94 6.16
N THR A 435 3.05 12.90 4.91
CA THR A 435 1.69 12.51 4.58
C THR A 435 1.67 10.98 4.44
N VAL A 436 0.91 10.25 5.26
CA VAL A 436 0.93 8.77 5.29
C VAL A 436 -0.43 8.18 4.93
N GLY A 437 -0.43 7.00 4.30
CA GLY A 437 -1.65 6.29 3.94
C GLY A 437 -1.78 6.08 2.43
N SER A 438 -2.99 6.23 1.88
CA SER A 438 -3.26 6.03 0.46
C SER A 438 -4.34 6.99 -0.04
N PHE A 439 -4.12 7.62 -1.21
CA PHE A 439 -5.11 8.50 -1.86
C PHE A 439 -6.42 7.79 -2.25
N SER A 440 -6.39 6.47 -2.34
CA SER A 440 -7.55 5.66 -2.69
C SER A 440 -7.55 4.32 -2.00
N SER A 441 -8.75 3.82 -1.75
CA SER A 441 -8.98 2.44 -1.38
C SER A 441 -9.71 1.72 -2.51
N ILE A 442 -9.19 0.57 -2.92
CA ILE A 442 -9.85 -0.30 -3.89
C ILE A 442 -10.44 -1.46 -3.13
N ASN A 443 -11.77 -1.52 -3.11
CA ASN A 443 -12.50 -2.52 -2.34
C ASN A 443 -13.28 -3.46 -3.26
N LEU A 444 -13.60 -4.63 -2.74
CA LEU A 444 -14.43 -5.60 -3.44
C LEU A 444 -15.92 -5.32 -3.21
N ARG A 445 -16.70 -5.25 -4.29
CA ARG A 445 -18.16 -5.16 -4.24
C ARG A 445 -18.83 -6.37 -4.88
N LYS A 446 -19.99 -6.73 -4.34
CA LYS A 446 -20.90 -7.75 -4.85
C LYS A 446 -22.20 -7.10 -5.27
N LEU A 447 -22.59 -7.33 -6.52
CA LEU A 447 -23.79 -6.76 -7.12
C LEU A 447 -24.67 -7.88 -7.66
N ALA A 448 -25.99 -7.66 -7.66
CA ALA A 448 -26.90 -8.51 -8.41
C ALA A 448 -26.66 -8.35 -9.92
N ASN A 449 -26.56 -9.46 -10.63
CA ASN A 449 -26.51 -9.45 -12.09
C ASN A 449 -27.91 -9.22 -12.65
N ARG A 450 -28.19 -8.01 -13.13
CA ARG A 450 -29.52 -7.59 -13.62
C ARG A 450 -30.09 -8.44 -14.77
N ILE A 451 -29.25 -9.22 -15.45
CA ILE A 451 -29.72 -10.14 -16.52
C ILE A 451 -30.44 -11.35 -15.90
N ASN A 452 -29.94 -11.88 -14.80
CA ASN A 452 -30.38 -13.15 -14.21
C ASN A 452 -30.91 -13.01 -12.77
N ASN A 453 -30.83 -11.82 -12.19
CA ASN A 453 -31.23 -11.53 -10.82
C ASN A 453 -31.80 -10.10 -10.70
N ASN A 454 -33.06 -10.00 -10.31
CA ASN A 454 -33.78 -8.73 -10.13
C ASN A 454 -33.60 -8.12 -8.72
N GLU A 455 -32.82 -8.75 -7.84
CA GLU A 455 -32.50 -8.19 -6.53
C GLU A 455 -31.78 -6.84 -6.65
N LEU A 456 -32.05 -5.94 -5.72
CA LEU A 456 -31.30 -4.69 -5.57
C LEU A 456 -30.14 -4.90 -4.58
N LEU A 457 -29.21 -5.78 -4.94
CA LEU A 457 -27.99 -6.00 -4.16
C LEU A 457 -26.84 -5.17 -4.72
N ASN A 458 -26.23 -4.36 -3.87
CA ASN A 458 -24.97 -3.69 -4.12
C ASN A 458 -24.25 -3.43 -2.80
N GLU A 459 -23.43 -4.38 -2.38
CA GLU A 459 -22.76 -4.35 -1.08
C GLU A 459 -21.25 -4.43 -1.21
N LYS A 460 -20.56 -3.83 -0.26
CA LYS A 460 -19.12 -3.98 -0.06
C LYS A 460 -18.89 -5.31 0.65
N VAL A 461 -18.08 -6.19 0.05
CA VAL A 461 -17.86 -7.56 0.58
C VAL A 461 -17.07 -7.49 1.88
N PHE A 462 -16.00 -6.69 1.88
CA PHE A 462 -15.25 -6.33 3.08
C PHE A 462 -14.58 -4.97 2.86
N SER A 463 -14.20 -4.32 3.97
CA SER A 463 -13.36 -3.13 3.96
C SER A 463 -11.95 -3.53 4.38
N SER A 464 -10.97 -3.24 3.53
CA SER A 464 -9.55 -3.41 3.81
C SER A 464 -8.89 -2.03 3.83
N ASN A 465 -7.88 -1.83 4.68
CA ASN A 465 -7.02 -0.64 4.65
C ASN A 465 -5.93 -0.75 3.55
N ARG A 466 -6.06 -1.72 2.65
CA ARG A 466 -5.15 -2.03 1.55
C ARG A 466 -5.97 -2.30 0.30
N ASN A 467 -5.32 -2.21 -0.86
CA ASN A 467 -5.99 -2.29 -2.16
C ASN A 467 -6.14 -3.72 -2.68
N GLU A 468 -7.35 -4.01 -3.17
CA GLU A 468 -7.71 -5.22 -3.89
C GLU A 468 -7.47 -4.98 -5.37
N THR A 469 -6.83 -5.91 -6.06
CA THR A 469 -6.38 -5.66 -7.44
C THR A 469 -6.90 -6.67 -8.46
N TYR A 470 -7.33 -7.85 -8.01
CA TYR A 470 -8.03 -8.84 -8.82
C TYR A 470 -9.07 -9.59 -7.99
N VAL A 471 -10.12 -10.03 -8.67
CA VAL A 471 -11.12 -10.97 -8.15
C VAL A 471 -11.44 -12.00 -9.23
N GLU A 472 -11.58 -13.26 -8.83
CA GLU A 472 -12.06 -14.36 -9.67
C GLU A 472 -12.96 -15.26 -8.82
N THR A 473 -14.18 -15.54 -9.29
CA THR A 473 -15.11 -16.48 -8.65
C THR A 473 -14.83 -17.90 -9.11
N SER A 474 -14.92 -18.86 -8.21
CA SER A 474 -14.97 -20.27 -8.58
C SER A 474 -16.10 -20.55 -9.58
N PRO A 475 -15.87 -21.39 -10.61
CA PRO A 475 -16.90 -21.82 -11.54
C PRO A 475 -17.82 -22.90 -10.93
N VAL A 476 -17.56 -23.31 -9.69
CA VAL A 476 -18.44 -24.15 -8.87
C VAL A 476 -19.01 -23.29 -7.73
N ASN A 477 -20.34 -23.29 -7.55
CA ASN A 477 -21.05 -22.43 -6.59
C ASN A 477 -20.56 -22.56 -5.14
N SER A 478 -20.10 -23.74 -4.72
CA SER A 478 -19.56 -24.00 -3.38
C SER A 478 -18.08 -23.68 -3.22
N GLY A 479 -17.39 -23.31 -4.32
CA GLY A 479 -15.97 -23.02 -4.30
C GLY A 479 -15.64 -21.61 -3.80
N PRO A 480 -14.36 -21.34 -3.48
CA PRO A 480 -13.94 -20.05 -2.95
C PRO A 480 -13.94 -18.95 -4.02
N LEU A 481 -13.91 -17.71 -3.53
CA LEU A 481 -13.48 -16.54 -4.28
C LEU A 481 -11.96 -16.40 -4.19
N ALA A 482 -11.26 -16.18 -5.29
CA ALA A 482 -9.84 -15.80 -5.28
C ALA A 482 -9.71 -14.28 -5.40
N VAL A 483 -9.01 -13.65 -4.45
CA VAL A 483 -8.79 -12.20 -4.40
C VAL A 483 -7.30 -11.90 -4.31
N LEU A 484 -6.80 -11.00 -5.15
CA LEU A 484 -5.43 -10.49 -5.02
C LEU A 484 -5.44 -9.27 -4.08
N SER A 485 -4.95 -9.46 -2.86
CA SER A 485 -4.95 -8.46 -1.78
C SER A 485 -3.54 -8.09 -1.35
N ARG A 486 -3.31 -6.82 -1.03
CA ARG A 486 -2.04 -6.30 -0.50
C ARG A 486 -1.98 -6.27 1.03
N ARG A 487 -2.87 -7.00 1.71
CA ARG A 487 -2.99 -6.95 3.18
C ARG A 487 -1.73 -7.36 3.96
N THR A 488 -0.82 -8.10 3.34
CA THR A 488 0.47 -8.49 3.95
C THR A 488 1.63 -7.55 3.58
N GLY A 489 1.35 -6.42 2.92
CA GLY A 489 2.35 -5.50 2.38
C GLY A 489 2.78 -5.83 0.94
N LEU A 490 2.74 -7.10 0.56
CA LEU A 490 2.94 -7.57 -0.82
C LEU A 490 1.61 -8.07 -1.41
N PRO A 491 1.41 -8.00 -2.74
CA PRO A 491 0.24 -8.59 -3.37
C PRO A 491 0.26 -10.11 -3.16
N GLN A 492 -0.78 -10.67 -2.54
CA GLN A 492 -0.94 -12.12 -2.36
C GLN A 492 -2.33 -12.56 -2.81
N VAL A 493 -2.45 -13.79 -3.30
CA VAL A 493 -3.74 -14.40 -3.61
C VAL A 493 -4.32 -15.01 -2.33
N TRP A 494 -5.53 -14.61 -2.01
CA TRP A 494 -6.33 -15.10 -0.89
C TRP A 494 -7.56 -15.83 -1.42
N LEU A 495 -7.87 -16.97 -0.82
CA LEU A 495 -9.11 -17.70 -1.03
C LEU A 495 -10.09 -17.30 0.07
N MET A 496 -11.28 -16.85 -0.31
CA MET A 496 -12.37 -16.48 0.59
C MET A 496 -13.53 -17.46 0.40
N PHE A 497 -13.94 -18.11 1.47
CA PHE A 497 -14.98 -19.13 1.45
C PHE A 497 -16.33 -18.56 1.92
N ALA A 498 -17.42 -19.21 1.52
CA ALA A 498 -18.77 -18.75 1.83
C ALA A 498 -19.11 -18.79 3.33
N ASP A 499 -18.40 -19.60 4.12
CA ASP A 499 -18.51 -19.66 5.58
C ASP A 499 -17.76 -18.51 6.28
N GLY A 500 -17.13 -17.61 5.53
CA GLY A 500 -16.36 -16.48 6.03
C GLY A 500 -14.89 -16.79 6.30
N THR A 501 -14.48 -18.06 6.20
CA THR A 501 -13.06 -18.43 6.36
C THR A 501 -12.24 -17.86 5.20
N GLN A 502 -11.00 -17.49 5.50
CA GLN A 502 -10.07 -16.91 4.53
C GLN A 502 -8.72 -17.58 4.65
N ARG A 503 -8.06 -17.79 3.51
CA ARG A 503 -6.76 -18.45 3.48
C ARG A 503 -5.85 -17.84 2.43
N GLN A 504 -4.63 -17.50 2.81
CA GLN A 504 -3.59 -17.09 1.89
C GLN A 504 -3.09 -18.30 1.09
N LEU A 505 -3.10 -18.20 -0.25
CA LEU A 505 -2.64 -19.25 -1.15
C LEU A 505 -1.17 -19.06 -1.54
N THR A 506 -0.74 -17.82 -1.79
CA THR A 506 0.61 -17.49 -2.27
C THR A 506 1.45 -16.86 -1.18
N HIS A 507 2.78 -16.97 -1.29
CA HIS A 507 3.74 -16.35 -0.36
C HIS A 507 4.86 -15.66 -1.14
N PHE A 508 4.50 -14.72 -2.02
CA PHE A 508 5.49 -13.97 -2.80
C PHE A 508 6.38 -13.11 -1.88
N SER A 509 7.68 -13.09 -2.16
CA SER A 509 8.70 -12.33 -1.41
C SER A 509 9.03 -10.97 -2.02
N GLU A 510 8.54 -10.70 -3.24
CA GLU A 510 8.80 -9.48 -4.00
C GLU A 510 7.50 -8.90 -4.55
N VAL A 511 7.54 -7.63 -4.97
CA VAL A 511 6.40 -6.98 -5.63
C VAL A 511 6.28 -7.49 -7.05
N GLU A 512 5.32 -8.39 -7.26
CA GLU A 512 5.12 -9.03 -8.55
C GLU A 512 3.89 -8.48 -9.28
N ARG A 513 3.99 -8.32 -10.61
CA ARG A 513 2.88 -7.84 -11.43
C ARG A 513 2.01 -8.99 -11.91
N ILE A 514 0.95 -9.25 -11.16
CA ILE A 514 -0.11 -10.18 -11.54
C ILE A 514 -0.98 -9.57 -12.65
N ARG A 515 -1.28 -10.36 -13.68
CA ARG A 515 -2.03 -9.92 -14.87
C ARG A 515 -3.41 -10.59 -14.99
N SER A 516 -3.57 -11.81 -14.48
CA SER A 516 -4.85 -12.51 -14.46
C SER A 516 -4.87 -13.64 -13.42
N LEU A 517 -6.06 -13.93 -12.94
CA LEU A 517 -6.42 -15.12 -12.16
C LEU A 517 -7.48 -15.89 -12.95
N MET A 518 -7.41 -17.22 -12.96
CA MET A 518 -8.44 -18.06 -13.59
C MET A 518 -8.51 -19.45 -12.94
N PHE A 519 -9.68 -19.81 -12.42
CA PHE A 519 -9.93 -21.16 -11.89
C PHE A 519 -10.01 -22.20 -13.00
N SER A 520 -9.60 -23.43 -12.71
CA SER A 520 -9.85 -24.58 -13.57
C SER A 520 -11.36 -24.86 -13.66
N PRO A 521 -11.84 -25.55 -14.71
CA PRO A 521 -13.27 -25.83 -14.86
C PRO A 521 -13.89 -26.57 -13.65
N ASP A 522 -13.15 -27.45 -13.00
CA ASP A 522 -13.60 -28.13 -11.78
C ASP A 522 -13.47 -27.30 -10.48
N GLY A 523 -12.88 -26.09 -10.56
CA GLY A 523 -12.63 -25.21 -9.42
C GLY A 523 -11.51 -25.68 -8.48
N THR A 524 -10.74 -26.73 -8.81
CA THR A 524 -9.74 -27.31 -7.91
C THR A 524 -8.33 -26.73 -8.07
N LYS A 525 -8.07 -26.01 -9.17
CA LYS A 525 -6.78 -25.39 -9.50
C LYS A 525 -6.98 -23.91 -9.88
N LEU A 526 -5.90 -23.13 -9.81
CA LEU A 526 -5.88 -21.71 -10.15
C LEU A 526 -4.65 -21.39 -11.01
N LEU A 527 -4.86 -20.68 -12.11
CA LEU A 527 -3.80 -20.04 -12.88
C LEU A 527 -3.57 -18.64 -12.36
N ILE A 528 -2.30 -18.29 -12.16
CA ILE A 528 -1.85 -16.95 -11.81
C ILE A 528 -0.86 -16.51 -12.88
N GLN A 529 -1.25 -15.59 -13.74
CA GLN A 529 -0.36 -14.98 -14.73
C GLN A 529 0.49 -13.90 -14.05
N MET A 530 1.80 -14.08 -14.03
CA MET A 530 2.73 -13.21 -13.34
C MET A 530 3.91 -12.88 -14.26
N ASN A 531 4.10 -11.59 -14.59
CA ASN A 531 5.12 -11.15 -15.55
C ASN A 531 5.10 -11.96 -16.87
N GLN A 532 6.14 -12.76 -17.12
CA GLN A 532 6.34 -13.61 -18.30
C GLN A 532 6.21 -15.11 -17.98
N LYS A 533 5.52 -15.45 -16.88
CA LYS A 533 5.27 -16.83 -16.44
C LYS A 533 3.83 -17.04 -15.97
N ILE A 534 3.40 -18.29 -16.00
CA ILE A 534 2.10 -18.77 -15.53
C ILE A 534 2.39 -19.70 -14.35
N LEU A 535 1.88 -19.36 -13.17
CA LEU A 535 1.91 -20.25 -12.02
C LEU A 535 0.63 -21.07 -11.98
N VAL A 536 0.76 -22.36 -11.70
CA VAL A 536 -0.35 -23.28 -11.48
C VAL A 536 -0.37 -23.66 -10.01
N TYR A 537 -1.49 -23.41 -9.35
CA TYR A 537 -1.72 -23.77 -7.96
C TYR A 537 -2.87 -24.78 -7.87
N SER A 538 -2.74 -25.75 -6.97
CA SER A 538 -3.91 -26.40 -6.37
C SER A 538 -4.51 -25.45 -5.33
N MET A 539 -5.69 -25.77 -4.79
CA MET A 539 -6.23 -24.96 -3.69
C MET A 539 -5.31 -24.90 -2.45
N ASN A 540 -4.34 -25.82 -2.29
CA ASN A 540 -3.53 -25.94 -1.08
C ASN A 540 -2.03 -25.71 -1.30
N SER A 541 -1.54 -25.80 -2.53
CA SER A 541 -0.11 -25.79 -2.82
C SER A 541 0.22 -25.32 -4.23
N PHE A 542 1.43 -24.81 -4.38
CA PHE A 542 2.04 -24.60 -5.70
C PHE A 542 2.22 -25.95 -6.40
N LEU A 543 1.89 -26.01 -7.69
CA LEU A 543 2.07 -27.21 -8.51
C LEU A 543 3.21 -27.03 -9.51
N ASN A 544 3.11 -26.04 -10.40
CA ASN A 544 4.03 -25.87 -11.52
C ASN A 544 4.17 -24.42 -11.96
N GLU A 545 5.28 -24.13 -12.65
CA GLU A 545 5.55 -22.85 -13.31
C GLU A 545 5.77 -23.10 -14.80
N ILE A 546 4.98 -22.45 -15.64
CA ILE A 546 5.06 -22.53 -17.11
C ILE A 546 5.60 -21.21 -17.63
N LYS A 547 6.63 -21.28 -18.47
CA LYS A 547 7.29 -20.11 -19.07
C LYS A 547 7.11 -20.10 -20.58
N GLY A 548 7.03 -18.90 -21.14
CA GLY A 548 7.26 -18.71 -22.56
C GLY A 548 8.70 -19.00 -22.96
N ASN A 549 8.95 -19.03 -24.27
CA ASN A 549 10.30 -19.07 -24.82
C ASN A 549 11.14 -17.86 -24.35
N THR A 550 12.46 -18.01 -24.31
CA THR A 550 13.37 -16.92 -23.93
C THR A 550 13.14 -15.69 -24.80
N GLY A 551 12.87 -14.54 -24.16
CA GLY A 551 12.56 -13.27 -24.84
C GLY A 551 11.13 -13.13 -25.37
N ALA A 552 10.31 -14.19 -25.28
CA ALA A 552 8.91 -14.13 -25.69
C ALA A 552 8.04 -13.42 -24.65
N VAL A 553 6.97 -12.78 -25.11
CA VAL A 553 5.93 -12.19 -24.26
C VAL A 553 4.73 -13.11 -24.24
N ILE A 554 4.23 -13.45 -23.05
CA ILE A 554 3.04 -14.30 -22.92
C ILE A 554 1.80 -13.47 -22.55
N GLY A 555 0.68 -13.82 -23.18
CA GLY A 555 -0.63 -13.24 -22.96
C GLY A 555 -1.42 -13.96 -21.86
N THR A 556 -2.72 -13.64 -21.76
CA THR A 556 -3.63 -14.24 -20.78
C THR A 556 -3.81 -15.73 -21.06
N ALA A 557 -3.40 -16.57 -20.11
CA ALA A 557 -3.60 -18.01 -20.16
C ALA A 557 -5.06 -18.41 -19.85
N SER A 558 -5.48 -19.55 -20.39
CA SER A 558 -6.78 -20.17 -20.15
C SER A 558 -6.66 -21.68 -19.97
N TRP A 559 -7.63 -22.27 -19.30
CA TRP A 559 -7.68 -23.72 -19.13
C TRP A 559 -8.20 -24.41 -20.39
N ARG A 560 -7.67 -25.61 -20.64
CA ARG A 560 -8.36 -26.61 -21.45
C ARG A 560 -9.56 -27.12 -20.67
N SER A 561 -10.63 -27.49 -21.37
CA SER A 561 -11.92 -27.87 -20.75
C SER A 561 -11.84 -29.11 -19.84
N ASP A 562 -10.80 -29.93 -19.97
CA ASP A 562 -10.54 -31.08 -19.10
C ASP A 562 -9.81 -30.72 -17.79
N GLY A 563 -9.29 -29.49 -17.65
CA GLY A 563 -8.54 -29.05 -16.45
C GLY A 563 -7.13 -29.64 -16.32
N GLU A 564 -6.62 -30.32 -17.36
CA GLU A 564 -5.31 -31.01 -17.36
C GLU A 564 -4.30 -30.35 -18.31
N GLY A 565 -4.71 -29.32 -19.05
CA GLY A 565 -3.83 -28.52 -19.89
C GLY A 565 -4.24 -27.05 -19.91
N ILE A 566 -3.39 -26.21 -20.47
CA ILE A 566 -3.63 -24.79 -20.65
C ILE A 566 -3.35 -24.33 -22.07
N TYR A 567 -4.00 -23.25 -22.46
CA TYR A 567 -3.68 -22.46 -23.65
C TYR A 567 -3.13 -21.11 -23.22
N PHE A 568 -2.10 -20.62 -23.90
CA PHE A 568 -1.66 -19.24 -23.70
C PHE A 568 -1.12 -18.64 -24.99
N PRO A 569 -1.44 -17.36 -25.27
CA PRO A 569 -0.80 -16.62 -26.34
C PRO A 569 0.68 -16.40 -26.00
N GLU A 570 1.55 -16.57 -26.99
CA GLU A 570 2.98 -16.24 -26.92
C GLU A 570 3.33 -15.38 -28.14
N VAL A 571 4.12 -14.33 -27.93
CA VAL A 571 4.64 -13.47 -29.00
C VAL A 571 6.13 -13.73 -29.14
N ASN A 572 6.55 -14.16 -30.33
CA ASN A 572 7.95 -14.31 -30.68
C ASN A 572 8.25 -13.50 -31.94
N ASN A 573 9.22 -12.56 -31.86
CA ASN A 573 9.57 -11.64 -32.95
C ASN A 573 8.35 -10.93 -33.57
N GLY A 574 7.40 -10.50 -32.73
CA GLY A 574 6.19 -9.80 -33.14
C GLY A 574 5.07 -10.67 -33.72
N LYS A 575 5.27 -12.00 -33.82
CA LYS A 575 4.26 -12.94 -34.32
C LYS A 575 3.55 -13.63 -33.15
N TRP A 576 2.22 -13.61 -33.18
CA TRP A 576 1.38 -14.28 -32.20
C TRP A 576 1.29 -15.78 -32.47
N GLN A 577 1.28 -16.57 -31.42
CA GLN A 577 0.96 -17.99 -31.47
C GLN A 577 0.20 -18.41 -30.23
N ILE A 578 -0.71 -19.37 -30.36
CA ILE A 578 -1.36 -20.03 -29.22
C ILE A 578 -0.62 -21.31 -28.93
N ILE A 579 -0.07 -21.40 -27.73
CA ILE A 579 0.61 -22.57 -27.21
C ILE A 579 -0.39 -23.36 -26.37
N GLU A 580 -0.50 -24.65 -26.64
CA GLU A 580 -1.09 -25.62 -25.73
C GLU A 580 0.04 -26.28 -24.93
N ALA A 581 -0.13 -26.39 -23.61
CA ALA A 581 0.82 -27.04 -22.73
C ALA A 581 0.11 -27.94 -21.70
N SER A 582 0.73 -29.07 -21.36
CA SER A 582 0.31 -29.93 -20.26
C SER A 582 0.70 -29.31 -18.92
N ILE A 583 -0.17 -29.42 -17.90
CA ILE A 583 0.23 -29.03 -16.54
C ILE A 583 1.00 -30.13 -15.81
N ALA A 584 0.90 -31.38 -16.27
CA ALA A 584 1.61 -32.52 -15.68
C ALA A 584 3.06 -32.60 -16.17
N ASP A 585 3.28 -32.28 -17.45
CA ASP A 585 4.60 -32.14 -18.06
C ASP A 585 4.69 -30.80 -18.81
N VAL A 586 5.27 -29.80 -18.17
CA VAL A 586 5.38 -28.44 -18.72
C VAL A 586 6.31 -28.36 -19.95
N THR A 587 7.07 -29.41 -20.25
CA THR A 587 7.90 -29.50 -21.46
C THR A 587 7.09 -29.92 -22.68
N GLU A 588 5.96 -30.59 -22.48
CA GLU A 588 5.03 -30.96 -23.54
C GLU A 588 4.21 -29.74 -23.96
N ARG A 589 4.72 -29.03 -24.98
CA ARG A 589 4.07 -27.86 -25.58
C ARG A 589 3.95 -27.98 -27.09
N ARG A 590 2.84 -27.51 -27.65
CA ARG A 590 2.63 -27.43 -29.10
C ARG A 590 1.94 -26.13 -29.52
N THR A 591 2.30 -25.61 -30.67
CA THR A 591 1.61 -24.47 -31.29
C THR A 591 0.35 -24.96 -31.99
N ILE A 592 -0.81 -24.40 -31.63
CA ILE A 592 -2.11 -24.79 -32.20
C ILE A 592 -2.70 -23.72 -33.15
N SER A 593 -2.17 -22.49 -33.12
CA SER A 593 -2.59 -21.39 -34.00
C SER A 593 -1.52 -20.30 -34.04
N VAL A 594 -1.44 -19.51 -35.13
CA VAL A 594 -0.41 -18.47 -35.36
C VAL A 594 -0.97 -17.07 -35.68
N GLU A 595 -2.28 -16.87 -35.51
CA GLU A 595 -2.97 -15.59 -35.86
C GLU A 595 -3.98 -15.17 -34.78
N LYS A 596 -3.84 -15.71 -33.56
CA LYS A 596 -4.75 -15.45 -32.44
C LYS A 596 -3.98 -14.84 -31.28
N GLU A 597 -4.52 -13.76 -30.72
CA GLU A 597 -3.95 -13.08 -29.54
C GLU A 597 -4.73 -13.37 -28.25
N LEU A 598 -5.89 -14.01 -28.36
CA LEU A 598 -6.72 -14.46 -27.25
C LEU A 598 -7.35 -15.80 -27.63
N TYR A 599 -7.41 -16.75 -26.69
CA TYR A 599 -8.01 -18.07 -26.89
C TYR A 599 -8.60 -18.58 -25.58
N LEU A 600 -9.93 -18.57 -25.46
CA LEU A 600 -10.69 -18.88 -24.25
C LEU A 600 -11.77 -19.92 -24.57
N PRO A 601 -11.56 -21.20 -24.22
CA PRO A 601 -12.61 -22.22 -24.33
C PRO A 601 -13.80 -21.88 -23.43
N SER A 602 -15.00 -22.28 -23.85
CA SER A 602 -16.17 -22.30 -22.97
C SER A 602 -15.97 -23.33 -21.87
N HIS A 603 -16.66 -23.12 -20.74
CA HIS A 603 -16.52 -23.95 -19.56
C HIS A 603 -16.83 -25.44 -19.81
N ASP A 604 -17.84 -25.70 -20.64
CA ASP A 604 -18.25 -27.03 -21.11
C ASP A 604 -17.44 -27.55 -22.30
N GLY A 605 -16.58 -26.71 -22.90
CA GLY A 605 -15.79 -27.03 -24.09
C GLY A 605 -16.59 -27.10 -25.40
N ASP A 606 -17.85 -26.65 -25.43
CA ASP A 606 -18.68 -26.63 -26.65
C ASP A 606 -18.12 -25.72 -27.74
N TYR A 607 -17.57 -24.57 -27.34
CA TYR A 607 -16.98 -23.60 -28.26
C TYR A 607 -15.70 -22.98 -27.70
N VAL A 608 -14.93 -22.33 -28.59
CA VAL A 608 -13.83 -21.46 -28.18
C VAL A 608 -14.06 -20.04 -28.65
N PHE A 609 -13.92 -19.10 -27.73
CA PHE A 609 -13.91 -17.67 -27.99
C PHE A 609 -12.47 -17.20 -28.22
N TRP A 610 -12.22 -16.49 -29.31
CA TRP A 610 -10.87 -16.04 -29.65
C TRP A 610 -10.87 -14.70 -30.37
N ARG A 611 -9.70 -14.05 -30.38
CA ARG A 611 -9.48 -12.78 -31.06
C ARG A 611 -8.36 -12.89 -32.07
N ASP A 612 -8.65 -12.44 -33.28
CA ASP A 612 -7.70 -12.40 -34.38
C ASP A 612 -6.63 -11.33 -34.15
N SER A 613 -5.35 -11.67 -34.31
CA SER A 613 -4.24 -10.76 -34.03
C SER A 613 -4.09 -9.64 -35.07
N ASN A 614 -4.63 -9.82 -36.28
CA ASN A 614 -4.45 -8.88 -37.40
C ASN A 614 -5.63 -7.91 -37.49
N THR A 615 -6.85 -8.45 -37.54
CA THR A 615 -8.10 -7.71 -37.70
C THR A 615 -8.68 -7.22 -36.39
N LYS A 616 -8.18 -7.73 -35.24
CA LYS A 616 -8.68 -7.44 -33.89
C LYS A 616 -10.14 -7.82 -33.66
N LYS A 617 -10.74 -8.58 -34.57
CA LYS A 617 -12.12 -9.07 -34.51
C LYS A 617 -12.24 -10.30 -33.60
N PHE A 618 -13.44 -10.49 -33.08
CA PHE A 618 -13.78 -11.54 -32.12
C PHE A 618 -14.61 -12.63 -32.78
N TYR A 619 -14.29 -13.88 -32.49
CA TYR A 619 -14.95 -15.04 -33.07
C TYR A 619 -15.28 -16.07 -32.01
N ILE A 620 -16.33 -16.85 -32.27
CA ILE A 620 -16.51 -18.15 -31.64
C ILE A 620 -16.31 -19.25 -32.67
N GLN A 621 -15.84 -20.41 -32.22
CA GLN A 621 -15.70 -21.58 -33.07
C GLN A 621 -16.17 -22.82 -32.31
N ARG A 622 -17.19 -23.48 -32.84
CA ARG A 622 -17.66 -24.79 -32.36
C ARG A 622 -16.93 -25.92 -33.07
N LYS A 623 -16.81 -27.07 -32.42
CA LYS A 623 -16.09 -28.21 -32.98
C LYS A 623 -16.72 -28.66 -34.32
N GLY A 624 -15.92 -28.65 -35.38
CA GLY A 624 -16.36 -29.07 -36.71
C GLY A 624 -17.19 -28.05 -37.49
N LEU A 625 -17.36 -26.83 -36.96
CA LEU A 625 -18.04 -25.72 -37.64
C LEU A 625 -17.04 -24.60 -37.98
N GLU A 626 -17.40 -23.81 -39.01
CA GLU A 626 -16.67 -22.60 -39.36
C GLU A 626 -16.75 -21.55 -38.25
N PRO A 627 -15.71 -20.70 -38.09
CA PRO A 627 -15.76 -19.62 -37.12
C PRO A 627 -16.88 -18.60 -37.40
N GLU A 628 -17.59 -18.23 -36.35
CA GLU A 628 -18.65 -17.24 -36.38
C GLU A 628 -18.12 -15.90 -35.85
N LEU A 629 -18.33 -14.81 -36.60
CA LEU A 629 -17.91 -13.46 -36.20
C LEU A 629 -18.91 -12.85 -35.20
N LEU A 630 -18.41 -12.41 -34.05
CA LEU A 630 -19.22 -11.71 -33.06
C LEU A 630 -19.38 -10.22 -33.40
N GLN A 631 -20.61 -9.74 -33.27
CA GLN A 631 -20.99 -8.37 -33.65
C GLN A 631 -20.83 -7.38 -32.49
N PHE A 632 -19.60 -7.22 -31.98
CA PHE A 632 -19.26 -6.12 -31.07
C PHE A 632 -17.80 -5.67 -31.26
N THR A 633 -17.53 -4.42 -30.87
CA THR A 633 -16.19 -3.81 -30.94
C THR A 633 -15.82 -3.18 -29.59
N LEU A 634 -14.52 -3.14 -29.34
CA LEU A 634 -13.92 -2.42 -28.22
C LEU A 634 -13.16 -1.20 -28.76
N PRO A 635 -13.12 -0.08 -28.02
CA PRO A 635 -12.33 1.09 -28.42
C PRO A 635 -10.86 0.74 -28.64
N GLU A 636 -10.21 1.33 -29.65
CA GLU A 636 -8.77 1.12 -29.92
C GLU A 636 -7.88 1.62 -28.77
N THR A 637 -8.37 2.60 -28.01
CA THR A 637 -7.70 3.15 -26.82
C THR A 637 -7.80 2.24 -25.60
N GLN A 638 -8.67 1.22 -25.62
CA GLN A 638 -8.79 0.28 -24.51
C GLN A 638 -7.63 -0.72 -24.54
N ILE A 639 -6.73 -0.62 -23.56
CA ILE A 639 -5.55 -1.49 -23.45
C ILE A 639 -5.85 -2.71 -22.56
N ALA A 640 -6.75 -2.56 -21.59
CA ALA A 640 -7.10 -3.62 -20.64
C ALA A 640 -8.43 -4.29 -21.03
N PHE A 641 -8.38 -5.61 -21.21
CA PHE A 641 -9.55 -6.44 -21.50
C PHE A 641 -9.73 -7.48 -20.40
N LYS A 642 -10.99 -7.71 -19.99
CA LYS A 642 -11.39 -8.90 -19.22
C LYS A 642 -12.60 -9.49 -19.91
N PHE A 643 -12.54 -10.80 -20.11
CA PHE A 643 -13.63 -11.62 -20.62
C PHE A 643 -13.88 -12.75 -19.63
N GLN A 644 -15.13 -13.16 -19.50
CA GLN A 644 -15.51 -14.39 -18.83
C GLN A 644 -16.52 -15.13 -19.70
N VAL A 645 -16.12 -16.31 -20.16
CA VAL A 645 -16.88 -17.15 -21.09
C VAL A 645 -17.79 -18.07 -20.29
N THR A 646 -19.08 -18.14 -20.64
CA THR A 646 -20.06 -19.06 -20.06
C THR A 646 -20.61 -19.99 -21.16
N ALA A 647 -21.47 -20.94 -20.82
CA ALA A 647 -22.09 -21.81 -21.83
C ALA A 647 -22.95 -21.00 -22.83
N ASP A 648 -23.67 -19.98 -22.35
CA ASP A 648 -24.68 -19.27 -23.14
C ASP A 648 -24.21 -17.90 -23.67
N GLY A 649 -23.02 -17.45 -23.27
CA GLY A 649 -22.56 -16.10 -23.59
C GLY A 649 -21.19 -15.72 -23.07
N ILE A 650 -20.86 -14.44 -23.25
CA ILE A 650 -19.55 -13.88 -22.91
C ILE A 650 -19.77 -12.57 -22.17
N TYR A 651 -19.30 -12.48 -20.92
CA TYR A 651 -19.20 -11.22 -20.20
C TYR A 651 -17.92 -10.50 -20.59
N PHE A 652 -17.96 -9.19 -20.76
CA PHE A 652 -16.79 -8.39 -21.11
C PHE A 652 -16.87 -6.95 -20.61
N SER A 653 -15.70 -6.40 -20.25
CA SER A 653 -15.54 -5.00 -19.90
C SER A 653 -15.27 -4.15 -21.15
N LYS A 654 -15.99 -3.04 -21.30
CA LYS A 654 -15.79 -2.09 -22.41
C LYS A 654 -15.57 -0.68 -21.87
N LEU A 655 -14.57 0.03 -22.41
CA LEU A 655 -14.33 1.43 -22.12
C LEU A 655 -15.47 2.30 -22.70
N ILE A 656 -16.10 3.12 -21.87
CA ILE A 656 -17.27 3.95 -22.22
C ILE A 656 -16.99 5.45 -22.15
N SER A 657 -15.93 5.86 -21.44
CA SER A 657 -15.41 7.24 -21.39
C SER A 657 -13.87 7.20 -21.32
N GLU A 658 -13.18 8.34 -21.16
CA GLU A 658 -11.72 8.35 -21.05
C GLU A 658 -11.19 7.50 -19.88
N LEU A 659 -11.94 7.38 -18.78
CA LEU A 659 -11.52 6.69 -17.55
C LEU A 659 -12.52 5.67 -17.01
N ASP A 660 -13.70 5.54 -17.61
CA ASP A 660 -14.75 4.65 -17.10
C ASP A 660 -15.00 3.46 -18.04
N TYR A 661 -15.31 2.32 -17.43
CA TYR A 661 -15.72 1.08 -18.08
C TYR A 661 -17.19 0.77 -17.81
N GLY A 662 -17.80 -0.06 -18.65
CA GLY A 662 -19.06 -0.75 -18.38
C GLY A 662 -18.87 -2.27 -18.50
N LEU A 663 -19.73 -3.04 -17.83
CA LEU A 663 -19.80 -4.50 -17.97
C LEU A 663 -20.97 -4.85 -18.89
N PHE A 664 -20.70 -5.68 -19.88
CA PHE A 664 -21.66 -6.11 -20.88
C PHE A 664 -21.67 -7.63 -21.01
N TYR A 665 -22.79 -8.16 -21.48
CA TYR A 665 -22.97 -9.57 -21.79
C TYR A 665 -23.34 -9.73 -23.27
N TYR A 666 -22.59 -10.54 -24.00
CA TYR A 666 -22.94 -10.97 -25.34
C TYR A 666 -23.73 -12.28 -25.26
N ASN A 667 -25.01 -12.23 -25.61
CA ASN A 667 -25.88 -13.40 -25.64
C ASN A 667 -25.69 -14.14 -26.99
N LEU A 668 -25.19 -15.37 -26.95
CA LEU A 668 -24.92 -16.14 -28.17
C LEU A 668 -26.17 -16.55 -28.93
N ALA A 669 -27.28 -16.80 -28.24
CA ALA A 669 -28.53 -17.20 -28.89
C ALA A 669 -29.24 -16.03 -29.59
N LYS A 670 -29.16 -14.83 -29.01
CA LYS A 670 -29.79 -13.61 -29.55
C LYS A 670 -28.87 -12.79 -30.46
N HIS A 671 -27.57 -13.08 -30.48
CA HIS A 671 -26.53 -12.27 -31.11
C HIS A 671 -26.57 -10.79 -30.70
N SER A 672 -26.87 -10.51 -29.43
CA SER A 672 -27.07 -9.16 -28.91
C SER A 672 -26.19 -8.87 -27.69
N VAL A 673 -25.81 -7.60 -27.53
CA VAL A 673 -25.10 -7.10 -26.35
C VAL A 673 -26.11 -6.50 -25.37
N GLU A 674 -26.09 -6.96 -24.12
CA GLU A 674 -26.93 -6.48 -23.03
C GLU A 674 -26.04 -5.83 -21.95
N PRO A 675 -26.35 -4.60 -21.46
CA PRO A 675 -25.59 -3.98 -20.38
C PRO A 675 -25.88 -4.68 -19.03
N VAL A 676 -24.83 -4.94 -18.26
CA VAL A 676 -24.92 -5.56 -16.92
C VAL A 676 -24.67 -4.51 -15.84
N VAL A 677 -23.57 -3.76 -15.97
CA VAL A 677 -23.20 -2.65 -15.09
C VAL A 677 -22.88 -1.45 -15.96
N GLU A 678 -23.63 -0.36 -15.78
CA GLU A 678 -23.52 0.83 -16.62
C GLU A 678 -22.16 1.53 -16.48
N LYS A 679 -21.62 1.58 -15.27
CA LYS A 679 -20.38 2.30 -14.96
C LYS A 679 -19.54 1.58 -13.91
N MET A 680 -18.25 1.44 -14.18
CA MET A 680 -17.22 0.86 -13.32
C MET A 680 -15.92 1.65 -13.52
N ARG A 681 -15.13 1.83 -12.46
CA ARG A 681 -13.81 2.51 -12.55
C ARG A 681 -12.71 1.61 -13.10
N LEU A 682 -12.84 0.30 -12.92
CA LEU A 682 -11.86 -0.70 -13.33
C LEU A 682 -12.47 -1.70 -14.31
N SER A 683 -11.66 -2.21 -15.23
CA SER A 683 -12.09 -3.23 -16.21
C SER A 683 -12.22 -4.64 -15.62
N ARG A 684 -11.96 -4.81 -14.33
CA ARG A 684 -11.88 -6.11 -13.66
C ARG A 684 -13.23 -6.46 -13.02
N PHE A 685 -13.69 -7.67 -13.33
CA PHE A 685 -14.91 -8.24 -12.78
C PHE A 685 -14.79 -9.77 -12.77
N SER A 686 -15.68 -10.41 -12.03
CA SER A 686 -15.93 -11.85 -12.13
C SER A 686 -17.40 -12.15 -11.81
N VAL A 687 -18.00 -13.07 -12.56
CA VAL A 687 -19.42 -13.44 -12.46
C VAL A 687 -19.54 -14.81 -11.82
N THR A 688 -20.44 -14.97 -10.85
CA THR A 688 -20.63 -16.27 -10.17
C THR A 688 -21.05 -17.37 -11.13
N ALA A 689 -20.81 -18.62 -10.76
CA ALA A 689 -21.13 -19.78 -11.61
C ALA A 689 -22.63 -19.87 -11.97
N ASP A 690 -23.52 -19.54 -11.03
CA ASP A 690 -24.96 -19.40 -11.27
C ASP A 690 -25.36 -18.13 -12.04
N GLN A 691 -24.39 -17.26 -12.35
CA GLN A 691 -24.53 -15.98 -13.01
C GLN A 691 -25.49 -14.99 -12.33
N LYS A 692 -25.83 -15.18 -11.05
CA LYS A 692 -26.73 -14.29 -10.32
C LYS A 692 -26.05 -13.06 -9.73
N TYR A 693 -24.74 -13.12 -9.52
CA TYR A 693 -23.98 -12.04 -8.91
C TYR A 693 -22.72 -11.71 -9.71
N VAL A 694 -22.32 -10.44 -9.62
CA VAL A 694 -21.09 -9.91 -10.18
C VAL A 694 -20.24 -9.38 -9.05
N TYR A 695 -18.98 -9.78 -9.02
CA TYR A 695 -17.95 -9.17 -8.21
C TYR A 695 -17.15 -8.18 -9.05
N LEU A 696 -16.95 -6.96 -8.53
CA LEU A 696 -16.13 -5.94 -9.16
C LEU A 696 -15.28 -5.22 -8.12
N LEU A 697 -14.22 -4.57 -8.61
CA LEU A 697 -13.37 -3.71 -7.80
C LEU A 697 -13.84 -2.28 -7.94
N ASP A 698 -14.14 -1.63 -6.82
CA ASP A 698 -14.62 -0.25 -6.77
C ASP A 698 -13.58 0.65 -6.12
N TYR A 699 -13.47 1.87 -6.65
CA TYR A 699 -12.54 2.88 -6.19
C TYR A 699 -13.26 3.85 -5.27
N GLU A 700 -12.80 3.94 -4.03
CA GLU A 700 -13.29 4.89 -3.03
C GLU A 700 -12.15 5.88 -2.69
N LEU A 701 -12.52 7.07 -2.24
CA LEU A 701 -11.55 7.99 -1.63
C LEU A 701 -10.79 7.25 -0.54
N GLY A 702 -9.48 7.42 -0.53
CA GLY A 702 -8.63 6.78 0.46
C GLY A 702 -8.61 7.56 1.77
N ASP A 703 -7.55 7.33 2.52
CA ASP A 703 -7.31 7.98 3.80
C ASP A 703 -5.84 8.39 3.84
N LEU A 704 -5.60 9.68 4.00
CA LEU A 704 -4.26 10.23 4.19
C LEU A 704 -4.24 11.06 5.46
N ASP A 705 -3.27 10.76 6.32
CA ASP A 705 -3.03 11.46 7.57
C ASP A 705 -1.74 12.25 7.47
N VAL A 706 -1.63 13.38 8.18
CA VAL A 706 -0.32 13.97 8.48
C VAL A 706 0.24 13.30 9.73
N ALA A 707 1.42 12.70 9.61
CA ALA A 707 2.09 11.98 10.70
C ALA A 707 3.55 12.40 10.87
N ILE A 708 4.15 12.03 11.99
CA ILE A 708 5.52 12.37 12.36
C ILE A 708 6.32 11.13 12.75
N LEU A 709 7.57 11.07 12.27
CA LEU A 709 8.63 10.19 12.79
C LEU A 709 9.52 11.04 13.70
N PRO A 710 9.46 10.85 15.02
CA PRO A 710 10.31 11.59 15.94
C PRO A 710 11.77 11.11 15.85
N ASN A 711 12.71 12.05 15.99
CA ASN A 711 14.15 11.79 16.18
C ASN A 711 14.83 10.93 15.10
N VAL A 712 14.45 11.09 13.82
CA VAL A 712 15.08 10.35 12.72
C VAL A 712 16.59 10.65 12.65
N ILE A 713 17.01 11.86 13.02
CA ILE A 713 18.44 12.24 12.98
C ILE A 713 19.28 11.57 14.07
N GLU A 714 18.75 11.25 15.25
CA GLU A 714 19.53 10.53 16.27
C GLU A 714 19.83 9.08 15.86
N SER A 715 19.04 8.54 14.92
CA SER A 715 19.23 7.21 14.34
C SER A 715 20.13 7.17 13.09
N LEU A 716 20.43 8.34 12.50
CA LEU A 716 21.27 8.54 11.30
C LEU A 716 22.74 8.69 11.68
#